data_AF-A0A9D7CT54-F1
#
_entry.id   AF-A0A9D7CT54-F1
#
_cell.length_a   1.000
_cell.length_b   1.000
_cell.length_c   1.000
_cell.angle_alpha   90.00
_cell.angle_beta   90.00
_cell.angle_gamma   90.00
#
_symmetry.space_group_name_H-M   'P 1'
#
loop_
_entity.id
_entity.type
_entity.pdbx_description
1 polymer ?
#
loop_
_entity_poly.entity_id
_entity_poly.type
_entity_poly.pdbx_seq_one_letter_code
_entity_poly.pdbx_strand_id
1 'polypeptide(L)'
;MRLPFAGTLTLVLIVATHARAAPASSVHTDANRADEDVRALRQELNGFCERPKPLPSGDAIRMCGLAGEVPNCAGFKKQCDNLLKPRDAPSPFWEALARFLGSIAPALGWTVLALGLGSLLYVLVRSLLSRLRAPREEELPEQAPDAATVVTREAVPLPPGAPESLLERAEAALGRGDLREALHGFLHAALRALDVRGAIRITRDRTNGEYVRTCAEETARPELRAIVREVDVVHFGGRDPDPAQVAEVGRRATLLVRGAVMTLALLLVGGCQNSVVPKAPDPAGFDIAKALLERQGFKLARPKQPLARLEAPKPGAPAPAILIHGSKAHLDDEATAGLDRFVRGGGKVALFGPQWGWPKVWSARDVPTRSRDVVVGAPVEFDCNGIDEDACEEKAASALEVAQATSPRKARLAHGSAFRWDGQEGRAVASHEDGSGAYASVGEFGSGSVLGVAGADLMTNVGLSREGNASAFIVLVSHLGTKDLVVIDELGGITPSSDPLSSLIRAGLGLPLGHALFFALVLAVAVGARSRAPRKAPPEARRAFAEHVHATASLYAHAQATPHALACYGRFVVGRLRMRGGRGADAATVLSQRSLAPKDECQRLLDRVVHVKAGDGKRGDELATLRELCDLFAKAEAPAREPHTSKRRT
;
A
#
# COMPACT_ATOMS: atom_id res chain seq x y z
N MET A 1 -85.91 1.05 -46.14
CA MET A 1 -85.03 2.08 -46.75
C MET A 1 -83.58 1.68 -46.45
N ARG A 2 -82.79 1.48 -47.52
CA ARG A 2 -81.30 1.48 -47.70
C ARG A 2 -80.49 1.94 -46.47
N LEU A 3 -79.39 1.32 -45.99
CA LEU A 3 -78.19 0.67 -46.59
C LEU A 3 -77.49 -0.25 -45.54
N PRO A 4 -76.64 -1.23 -45.95
CA PRO A 4 -75.80 -2.02 -45.06
C PRO A 4 -74.36 -1.46 -44.91
N PHE A 5 -73.77 -1.67 -43.73
CA PHE A 5 -72.38 -1.36 -43.39
C PHE A 5 -71.40 -2.30 -44.12
N ALA A 6 -70.45 -1.70 -44.85
CA ALA A 6 -69.38 -2.40 -45.54
C ALA A 6 -68.28 -2.85 -44.58
N GLY A 7 -67.91 -4.13 -44.66
CA GLY A 7 -66.71 -4.67 -44.05
C GLY A 7 -65.47 -4.34 -44.89
N THR A 8 -64.49 -3.69 -44.29
CA THR A 8 -63.16 -3.48 -44.85
C THR A 8 -62.33 -4.77 -44.73
N LEU A 9 -62.05 -5.37 -45.88
CA LEU A 9 -61.18 -6.52 -46.07
C LEU A 9 -59.74 -5.99 -46.28
N THR A 10 -58.87 -6.17 -45.28
CA THR A 10 -57.46 -5.76 -45.37
C THR A 10 -56.67 -6.84 -46.13
N LEU A 11 -56.36 -6.54 -47.39
CA LEU A 11 -55.49 -7.34 -48.25
C LEU A 11 -54.01 -7.08 -47.87
N VAL A 12 -53.34 -8.06 -47.28
CA VAL A 12 -51.89 -8.00 -47.00
C VAL A 12 -51.14 -8.46 -48.25
N LEU A 13 -50.58 -7.49 -48.99
CA LEU A 13 -49.68 -7.71 -50.11
C LEU A 13 -48.26 -7.97 -49.57
N ILE A 14 -47.81 -9.22 -49.61
CA ILE A 14 -46.41 -9.59 -49.35
C ILE A 14 -45.60 -9.25 -50.61
N VAL A 15 -44.97 -8.08 -50.61
CA VAL A 15 -43.93 -7.74 -51.59
C VAL A 15 -42.62 -8.33 -51.09
N ALA A 16 -42.15 -9.39 -51.74
CA ALA A 16 -40.81 -9.94 -51.52
C ALA A 16 -39.77 -8.98 -52.11
N THR A 17 -39.33 -8.00 -51.32
CA THR A 17 -38.17 -7.17 -51.67
C THR A 17 -36.90 -8.02 -51.54
N HIS A 18 -36.36 -8.47 -52.69
CA HIS A 18 -34.96 -8.88 -52.77
C HIS A 18 -34.10 -7.64 -52.52
N ALA A 19 -33.61 -7.49 -51.29
CA ALA A 19 -32.61 -6.50 -50.95
C ALA A 19 -31.31 -6.86 -51.67
N ARG A 20 -31.08 -6.23 -52.83
CA ARG A 20 -29.73 -6.09 -53.39
C ARG A 20 -28.90 -5.36 -52.34
N ALA A 21 -27.90 -6.05 -51.78
CA ALA A 21 -26.87 -5.41 -50.98
C ALA A 21 -26.30 -4.24 -51.78
N ALA A 22 -26.39 -3.02 -51.22
CA ALA A 22 -25.73 -1.87 -51.81
C ALA A 22 -24.21 -2.17 -51.84
N PRO A 23 -23.50 -1.88 -52.95
CA PRO A 23 -22.05 -1.97 -52.96
C PRO A 23 -21.50 -1.08 -51.85
N ALA A 24 -20.59 -1.63 -51.04
CA ALA A 24 -19.88 -0.88 -50.02
C ALA A 24 -19.30 0.38 -50.66
N SER A 25 -19.70 1.56 -50.18
CA SER A 25 -19.15 2.83 -50.65
C SER A 25 -17.63 2.75 -50.60
N SER A 26 -16.99 2.84 -51.78
CA SER A 26 -15.54 2.76 -51.90
C SER A 26 -14.90 3.83 -51.02
N VAL A 27 -14.21 3.32 -50.02
CA VAL A 27 -13.56 4.07 -48.96
C VAL A 27 -12.34 4.74 -49.58
N HIS A 28 -12.45 6.01 -49.97
CA HIS A 28 -11.28 6.79 -50.37
C HIS A 28 -10.45 7.10 -49.13
N THR A 29 -9.39 6.32 -48.91
CA THR A 29 -8.24 6.72 -48.10
C THR A 29 -7.32 7.52 -49.01
N ASP A 30 -6.85 8.67 -48.56
CA ASP A 30 -5.96 9.51 -49.37
C ASP A 30 -4.52 9.28 -48.90
N ALA A 31 -3.93 8.20 -49.42
CA ALA A 31 -2.54 7.87 -49.15
C ALA A 31 -1.59 9.01 -49.56
N ASN A 32 -1.94 9.85 -50.55
CA ASN A 32 -1.08 10.99 -50.94
C ASN A 32 -1.07 12.08 -49.85
N ARG A 33 -2.19 12.27 -49.15
CA ARG A 33 -2.31 13.23 -48.05
C ARG A 33 -1.66 12.75 -46.74
N ALA A 34 -1.47 11.45 -46.56
CA ALA A 34 -0.99 10.87 -45.31
C ALA A 34 0.36 11.48 -44.82
N ASP A 35 1.30 11.74 -45.72
CA ASP A 35 2.60 12.35 -45.37
C ASP A 35 2.44 13.83 -44.94
N GLU A 36 1.48 14.56 -45.49
CA GLU A 36 1.15 15.93 -45.06
C GLU A 36 0.48 15.94 -43.68
N ASP A 37 -0.44 15.00 -43.44
CA ASP A 37 -1.11 14.85 -42.15
C ASP A 37 -0.09 14.52 -41.05
N VAL A 38 0.88 13.62 -41.30
CA VAL A 38 1.96 13.34 -40.34
C VAL A 38 2.87 14.54 -40.14
N ARG A 39 3.16 15.32 -41.18
CA ARG A 39 3.95 16.55 -41.05
C ARG A 39 3.29 17.53 -40.07
N ALA A 40 1.96 17.68 -40.16
CA ALA A 40 1.17 18.50 -39.22
C ALA A 40 1.12 17.87 -37.81
N LEU A 41 0.84 16.58 -37.70
CA LEU A 41 0.81 15.86 -36.41
C LEU A 41 2.15 15.92 -35.68
N ARG A 42 3.27 15.85 -36.41
CA ARG A 42 4.60 15.98 -35.83
C ARG A 42 4.75 17.33 -35.14
N GLN A 43 4.31 18.43 -35.77
CA GLN A 43 4.35 19.75 -35.15
C GLN A 43 3.53 19.82 -33.85
N GLU A 44 2.37 19.16 -33.81
CA GLU A 44 1.51 19.07 -32.64
C GLU A 44 2.09 18.16 -31.54
N LEU A 45 2.76 17.05 -31.93
CA LEU A 45 3.25 15.98 -31.05
C LEU A 45 4.79 15.96 -30.93
N ASN A 46 5.43 17.11 -31.17
CA ASN A 46 6.87 17.29 -31.38
C ASN A 46 7.79 16.90 -30.21
N GLY A 47 7.23 16.51 -29.06
CA GLY A 47 7.99 16.27 -27.84
C GLY A 47 9.11 15.23 -28.00
N PHE A 48 8.97 14.24 -28.88
CA PHE A 48 10.00 13.23 -29.12
C PHE A 48 11.14 13.70 -30.04
N CYS A 49 10.91 14.69 -30.91
CA CYS A 49 11.94 15.21 -31.81
C CYS A 49 12.79 16.31 -31.16
N GLU A 50 12.20 17.17 -30.32
CA GLU A 50 12.92 18.27 -29.68
C GLU A 50 13.61 17.84 -28.37
N ARG A 51 12.89 17.13 -27.51
CA ARG A 51 13.35 16.72 -26.18
C ARG A 51 12.92 15.29 -25.88
N PRO A 52 13.41 14.30 -26.66
CA PRO A 52 13.09 12.90 -26.37
C PRO A 52 13.48 12.57 -24.92
N LYS A 53 12.69 11.75 -24.25
CA LYS A 53 13.16 11.12 -23.01
C LYS A 53 14.38 10.25 -23.34
N PRO A 54 15.33 10.05 -22.39
CA PRO A 54 16.41 9.08 -22.58
C PRO A 54 15.79 7.77 -23.06
N LEU A 55 16.21 7.27 -24.23
CA LEU A 55 15.64 6.10 -24.91
C LEU A 55 15.78 4.88 -23.97
N PRO A 56 14.73 4.49 -23.23
CA PRO A 56 14.88 3.52 -22.15
C PRO A 56 14.63 2.09 -22.66
N SER A 57 13.97 1.94 -23.81
CA SER A 57 13.58 0.67 -24.39
C SER A 57 14.49 0.30 -25.58
N GLY A 58 14.72 -1.00 -25.75
CA GLY A 58 15.41 -1.53 -26.92
C GLY A 58 14.76 -1.09 -28.23
N ASP A 59 13.43 -1.04 -28.28
CA ASP A 59 12.65 -0.59 -29.45
C ASP A 59 12.98 0.85 -29.84
N ALA A 60 13.10 1.77 -28.88
CA ALA A 60 13.45 3.16 -29.15
C ALA A 60 14.88 3.31 -29.67
N ILE A 61 15.81 2.45 -29.22
CA ILE A 61 17.19 2.37 -29.74
C ILE A 61 17.20 1.82 -31.17
N ARG A 62 16.37 0.83 -31.49
CA ARG A 62 16.26 0.27 -32.85
C ARG A 62 15.84 1.33 -33.87
N MET A 63 15.10 2.35 -33.46
CA MET A 63 14.71 3.47 -34.33
C MET A 63 15.86 4.40 -34.71
N CYS A 64 17.04 4.28 -34.10
CA CYS A 64 18.19 5.14 -34.42
C CYS A 64 18.68 5.04 -35.87
N GLY A 65 18.34 3.96 -36.59
CA GLY A 65 18.59 3.86 -38.04
C GLY A 65 17.91 4.98 -38.86
N LEU A 66 16.84 5.58 -38.35
CA LEU A 66 16.11 6.68 -38.99
C LEU A 66 16.51 8.08 -38.47
N ALA A 67 17.37 8.16 -37.47
CA ALA A 67 17.64 9.41 -36.76
C ALA A 67 18.19 10.53 -37.66
N GLY A 68 18.94 10.18 -38.71
CA GLY A 68 19.44 11.12 -39.72
C GLY A 68 18.50 11.38 -40.89
N GLU A 69 17.41 10.61 -41.01
CA GLU A 69 16.50 10.62 -42.16
C GLU A 69 15.17 11.35 -41.87
N VAL A 70 14.87 11.63 -40.60
CA VAL A 70 13.66 12.38 -40.20
C VAL A 70 13.96 13.89 -40.16
N PRO A 71 13.27 14.72 -40.94
CA PRO A 71 13.52 16.16 -40.95
C PRO A 71 13.10 16.82 -39.63
N ASN A 72 13.86 17.82 -39.19
CA ASN A 72 13.63 18.60 -37.97
C ASN A 72 13.61 17.79 -36.65
N CYS A 73 14.30 16.65 -36.60
CA CYS A 73 14.35 15.77 -35.43
C CYS A 73 15.73 15.75 -34.74
N ALA A 74 16.33 16.93 -34.54
CA ALA A 74 17.71 17.07 -34.05
C ALA A 74 17.92 16.53 -32.62
N GLY A 75 16.91 16.62 -31.75
CA GLY A 75 16.98 16.10 -30.38
C GLY A 75 17.07 14.58 -30.34
N PHE A 76 16.27 13.89 -31.17
CA PHE A 76 16.32 12.43 -31.33
C PHE A 76 17.67 11.98 -31.90
N LYS A 77 18.15 12.66 -32.96
CA LYS A 77 19.47 12.39 -33.53
C LYS A 77 20.59 12.50 -32.50
N LYS A 78 20.62 13.58 -31.74
CA LYS A 78 21.63 13.80 -30.69
C LYS A 78 21.62 12.69 -29.64
N GLN A 79 20.45 12.15 -29.28
CA GLN A 79 20.37 11.04 -28.34
C GLN A 79 20.88 9.74 -28.93
N CYS A 80 20.49 9.41 -30.15
CA CYS A 80 21.03 8.25 -30.86
C CYS A 80 22.56 8.33 -31.00
N ASP A 81 23.10 9.49 -31.37
CA ASP A 81 24.55 9.71 -31.46
C ASP A 81 25.23 9.49 -30.11
N ASN A 82 24.62 9.93 -29.01
CA ASN A 82 25.17 9.72 -27.66
C ASN A 82 25.12 8.25 -27.21
N LEU A 83 24.12 7.48 -27.64
CA LEU A 83 24.00 6.05 -27.30
C LEU A 83 24.90 5.16 -28.16
N LEU A 84 25.07 5.52 -29.43
CA LEU A 84 25.90 4.79 -30.39
C LEU A 84 27.38 5.14 -30.28
N LYS A 85 27.73 6.22 -29.56
CA LYS A 85 29.12 6.49 -29.19
C LYS A 85 29.67 5.27 -28.45
N PRO A 86 30.77 4.65 -28.92
CA PRO A 86 31.42 3.60 -28.17
C PRO A 86 31.75 4.17 -26.79
N ARG A 87 31.18 3.57 -25.74
CA ARG A 87 31.56 3.93 -24.37
C ARG A 87 33.07 3.69 -24.26
N ASP A 88 33.79 4.71 -23.81
CA ASP A 88 35.18 4.54 -23.41
C ASP A 88 35.25 3.31 -22.49
N ALA A 89 36.24 2.45 -22.72
CA ALA A 89 36.45 1.27 -21.91
C ALA A 89 36.39 1.69 -20.43
N PRO A 90 35.58 1.03 -19.58
CA PRO A 90 35.48 1.40 -18.18
C PRO A 90 36.91 1.45 -17.63
N SER A 91 37.26 2.57 -16.98
CA SER A 91 38.62 2.73 -16.46
C SER A 91 39.01 1.48 -15.67
N PRO A 92 40.25 0.99 -15.75
CA PRO A 92 40.67 -0.28 -15.15
C PRO A 92 40.28 -0.44 -13.67
N PHE A 93 40.12 0.67 -12.95
CA PHE A 93 39.55 0.73 -11.60
C PHE A 93 38.13 0.15 -11.48
N TRP A 94 37.19 0.51 -12.36
CA TRP A 94 35.80 0.06 -12.30
C TRP A 94 35.66 -1.41 -12.67
N GLU A 95 36.48 -1.94 -13.59
CA GLU A 95 36.53 -3.38 -13.85
C GLU A 95 37.06 -4.16 -12.65
N ALA A 96 38.13 -3.66 -12.02
CA ALA A 96 38.67 -4.28 -10.80
C ALA A 96 37.64 -4.27 -9.67
N LEU A 97 36.93 -3.15 -9.48
CA LEU A 97 35.87 -3.02 -8.48
C LEU A 97 34.66 -3.91 -8.79
N ALA A 98 34.24 -4.02 -10.05
CA ALA A 98 33.13 -4.89 -10.44
C ALA A 98 33.47 -6.38 -10.28
N ARG A 99 34.70 -6.80 -10.62
CA ARG A 99 35.19 -8.17 -10.35
C ARG A 99 35.27 -8.45 -8.85
N PHE A 100 35.77 -7.49 -8.08
CA PHE A 100 35.83 -7.58 -6.61
C PHE A 100 34.43 -7.66 -5.99
N LEU A 101 33.52 -6.75 -6.32
CA LEU A 101 32.12 -6.77 -5.84
C LEU A 101 31.39 -8.03 -6.32
N GLY A 102 31.60 -8.48 -7.56
CA GLY A 102 31.04 -9.73 -8.07
C GLY A 102 31.55 -10.96 -7.31
N SER A 103 32.79 -10.94 -6.82
CA SER A 103 33.34 -12.02 -5.98
C SER A 103 32.79 -12.01 -4.55
N ILE A 104 32.40 -10.83 -4.04
CA ILE A 104 31.93 -10.67 -2.65
C ILE A 104 30.41 -10.73 -2.55
N ALA A 105 29.67 -10.34 -3.59
CA ALA A 105 28.21 -10.34 -3.61
C ALA A 105 27.58 -11.69 -3.23
N PRO A 106 28.09 -12.87 -3.66
CA PRO A 106 27.58 -14.15 -3.21
C PRO A 106 27.80 -14.34 -1.72
N ALA A 107 29.01 -14.04 -1.21
CA ALA A 107 29.35 -14.16 0.20
C ALA A 107 28.50 -13.23 1.08
N LEU A 108 28.28 -11.99 0.64
CA LEU A 108 27.46 -10.99 1.33
C LEU A 108 25.98 -11.41 1.31
N GLY A 109 25.49 -11.95 0.19
CA GLY A 109 24.15 -12.53 0.09
C GLY A 109 23.94 -13.70 1.04
N TRP A 110 24.87 -14.65 1.09
CA TRP A 110 24.84 -15.77 2.04
C TRP A 110 24.96 -15.32 3.49
N THR A 111 25.73 -14.27 3.77
CA THR A 111 25.88 -13.70 5.12
C THR A 111 24.57 -13.07 5.60
N VAL A 112 23.91 -12.28 4.74
CA VAL A 112 22.60 -11.68 5.05
C VAL A 112 21.54 -12.76 5.23
N LEU A 113 21.54 -13.78 4.37
CA LEU A 113 20.63 -14.92 4.51
C LEU A 113 20.86 -15.68 5.83
N ALA A 114 22.12 -15.97 6.17
CA ALA A 114 22.49 -16.67 7.39
C ALA A 114 22.13 -15.87 8.65
N LEU A 115 22.34 -14.54 8.64
CA LEU A 115 21.91 -13.65 9.72
C LEU A 115 20.38 -13.61 9.84
N GLY A 116 19.67 -13.53 8.71
CA GLY A 116 18.21 -13.59 8.66
C GLY A 116 17.68 -14.89 9.26
N LEU A 117 18.17 -16.03 8.78
CA LEU A 117 17.77 -17.36 9.24
C LEU A 117 18.14 -17.59 10.72
N GLY A 118 19.34 -17.16 11.12
CA GLY A 118 19.81 -17.24 12.51
C GLY A 118 18.97 -16.40 13.46
N SER A 119 18.58 -15.18 13.06
CA SER A 119 17.71 -14.32 13.86
C SER A 119 16.30 -14.92 14.03
N LEU A 120 15.75 -15.51 12.96
CA LEU A 120 14.47 -16.21 12.99
C LEU A 120 14.53 -17.42 13.92
N LEU A 121 15.57 -18.24 13.79
CA LEU A 121 15.80 -19.41 14.64
C LEU A 121 15.96 -19.01 16.10
N TYR A 122 16.71 -17.94 16.38
CA TYR A 122 16.88 -17.41 17.75
C TYR A 122 15.54 -17.01 18.38
N VAL A 123 14.67 -16.31 17.63
CA VAL A 123 13.33 -15.93 18.12
C VAL A 123 12.46 -17.17 18.38
N LEU A 124 12.51 -18.16 17.49
CA LEU A 124 11.79 -19.43 17.63
C LEU A 124 12.24 -20.22 18.86
N VAL A 125 13.56 -20.43 19.02
CA VAL A 125 14.15 -21.14 20.16
C VAL A 125 13.85 -20.40 21.47
N ARG A 126 14.02 -19.07 21.50
CA ARG A 126 13.71 -18.27 22.69
C ARG A 126 12.23 -18.33 23.05
N SER A 127 11.34 -18.34 22.06
CA SER A 127 9.90 -18.49 22.27
C SER A 127 9.54 -19.88 22.82
N LEU A 128 10.13 -20.94 22.28
CA LEU A 128 9.95 -22.32 22.76
C LEU A 128 10.49 -22.51 24.19
N LEU A 129 11.71 -22.07 24.47
CA LEU A 129 12.30 -22.13 25.81
C LEU A 129 11.49 -21.33 26.83
N SER A 130 10.88 -20.20 26.42
CA SER A 130 10.02 -19.43 27.32
C SER A 130 8.70 -20.13 27.66
N ARG A 131 8.19 -21.01 26.79
CA ARG A 131 7.01 -21.84 27.06
C ARG A 131 7.35 -23.03 27.95
N LEU A 132 8.53 -23.63 27.76
CA LEU A 132 8.98 -24.76 28.58
C LEU A 132 9.39 -24.36 30.00
N ARG A 133 9.76 -23.09 30.23
CA ARG A 133 10.14 -22.56 31.55
C ARG A 133 8.99 -21.92 32.32
N ALA A 134 7.75 -21.98 31.84
CA ALA A 134 6.60 -21.52 32.61
C ALA A 134 6.31 -22.54 33.73
N PRO A 135 6.50 -22.20 35.02
CA PRO A 135 6.10 -23.09 36.10
C PRO A 135 4.57 -23.25 36.05
N ARG A 136 4.14 -24.50 36.23
CA ARG A 136 2.72 -24.90 36.28
C ARG A 136 2.09 -24.18 37.48
N GLU A 137 1.21 -23.22 37.22
CA GLU A 137 0.47 -22.48 38.25
C GLU A 137 -0.35 -23.49 39.07
N GLU A 138 0.01 -23.61 40.34
CA GLU A 138 -0.71 -24.38 41.36
C GLU A 138 -1.87 -23.50 41.85
N GLU A 139 -3.10 -23.97 41.63
CA GLU A 139 -4.34 -23.30 42.04
C GLU A 139 -4.37 -23.16 43.56
N LEU A 140 -4.38 -21.92 44.07
CA LEU A 140 -4.63 -21.60 45.47
C LEU A 140 -6.08 -21.12 45.65
N PRO A 141 -6.75 -21.51 46.75
CA PRO A 141 -8.20 -21.45 46.86
C PRO A 141 -8.73 -20.06 47.22
N GLU A 142 -9.93 -19.85 46.70
CA GLU A 142 -10.86 -18.74 46.89
C GLU A 142 -11.11 -18.44 48.38
N GLN A 143 -10.83 -17.19 48.79
CA GLN A 143 -11.14 -16.69 50.12
C GLN A 143 -12.36 -15.77 50.09
N ALA A 144 -13.29 -16.10 50.98
CA ALA A 144 -14.59 -15.46 51.24
C ALA A 144 -14.46 -14.04 51.86
N PRO A 145 -15.57 -13.26 51.90
CA PRO A 145 -15.55 -11.82 52.12
C PRO A 145 -15.67 -11.44 53.61
N ASP A 146 -15.05 -10.34 54.03
CA ASP A 146 -15.76 -9.30 54.80
C ASP A 146 -14.95 -8.01 55.04
N ALA A 147 -15.72 -6.98 55.42
CA ALA A 147 -15.37 -5.75 56.16
C ALA A 147 -15.24 -4.43 55.38
N ALA A 148 -16.16 -3.53 55.76
CA ALA A 148 -16.44 -2.19 55.26
C ALA A 148 -15.21 -1.28 55.06
N THR A 149 -15.11 -0.74 53.84
CA THR A 149 -14.10 0.24 53.44
C THR A 149 -14.65 1.65 53.60
N VAL A 150 -13.91 2.48 54.34
CA VAL A 150 -13.98 3.94 54.28
C VAL A 150 -13.76 4.37 52.82
N VAL A 151 -14.69 5.14 52.26
CA VAL A 151 -14.63 5.62 50.87
C VAL A 151 -13.56 6.70 50.74
N THR A 152 -12.30 6.30 50.67
CA THR A 152 -11.32 7.01 49.85
C THR A 152 -11.73 6.77 48.41
N ARG A 153 -12.16 7.83 47.71
CA ARG A 153 -12.57 7.80 46.30
C ARG A 153 -11.35 7.45 45.44
N GLU A 154 -11.11 6.16 45.29
CA GLU A 154 -10.00 5.57 44.55
C GLU A 154 -10.16 5.91 43.07
N ALA A 155 -9.06 6.33 42.42
CA ALA A 155 -9.05 6.65 41.00
C ALA A 155 -9.51 5.42 40.22
N VAL A 156 -10.58 5.56 39.43
CA VAL A 156 -11.13 4.47 38.62
C VAL A 156 -10.01 3.97 37.69
N PRO A 157 -9.55 2.71 37.82
CA PRO A 157 -8.49 2.19 36.98
C PRO A 157 -8.96 2.18 35.52
N LEU A 158 -8.10 2.62 34.61
CA LEU A 158 -8.40 2.65 33.19
C LEU A 158 -8.79 1.23 32.72
N PRO A 159 -9.97 1.03 32.12
CA PRO A 159 -10.39 -0.28 31.68
C PRO A 159 -9.45 -0.83 30.59
N PRO A 160 -9.08 -2.12 30.61
CA PRO A 160 -8.31 -2.73 29.54
C PRO A 160 -9.10 -2.72 28.23
N GLY A 161 -8.42 -2.51 27.11
CA GLY A 161 -9.03 -2.50 25.78
C GLY A 161 -8.19 -1.80 24.72
N ALA A 162 -8.55 -2.03 23.46
CA ALA A 162 -8.10 -1.22 22.32
C ALA A 162 -8.80 0.15 22.33
N PRO A 163 -8.18 1.21 21.80
CA PRO A 163 -8.80 2.54 21.74
C PRO A 163 -10.18 2.55 21.07
N GLU A 164 -10.36 1.78 19.99
CA GLU A 164 -11.59 1.70 19.22
C GLU A 164 -12.72 1.04 20.00
N SER A 165 -12.43 -0.05 20.73
CA SER A 165 -13.44 -0.71 21.56
C SER A 165 -13.79 0.09 22.82
N LEU A 166 -12.91 0.97 23.29
CA LEU A 166 -13.22 1.96 24.32
C LEU A 166 -14.13 3.06 23.76
N LEU A 167 -13.86 3.52 22.53
CA LEU A 167 -14.67 4.52 21.84
C LEU A 167 -16.10 3.99 21.58
N GLU A 168 -16.24 2.78 21.05
CA GLU A 168 -17.54 2.13 20.81
C GLU A 168 -18.36 1.98 22.10
N ARG A 169 -17.70 1.63 23.23
CA ARG A 169 -18.37 1.56 24.53
C ARG A 169 -18.84 2.93 25.02
N ALA A 170 -18.06 3.98 24.80
CA ALA A 170 -18.43 5.35 25.14
C ALA A 170 -19.62 5.84 24.29
N GLU A 171 -19.62 5.53 22.99
CA GLU A 171 -20.73 5.82 22.08
C GLU A 171 -22.00 5.06 22.49
N ALA A 172 -21.88 3.79 22.89
CA ALA A 172 -22.99 3.00 23.39
C ALA A 172 -23.56 3.56 24.71
N ALA A 173 -22.70 4.04 25.62
CA ALA A 173 -23.14 4.71 26.85
C ALA A 173 -23.90 6.01 26.56
N LEU A 174 -23.41 6.80 25.59
CA LEU A 174 -24.10 8.00 25.13
C LEU A 174 -25.48 7.67 24.55
N GLY A 175 -25.58 6.60 23.75
CA GLY A 175 -26.85 6.12 23.19
C GLY A 175 -27.87 5.65 24.24
N ARG A 176 -27.41 5.19 25.42
CA ARG A 176 -28.27 4.85 26.56
C ARG A 176 -28.67 6.06 27.41
N GLY A 177 -28.12 7.24 27.14
CA GLY A 177 -28.29 8.43 27.96
C GLY A 177 -27.44 8.45 29.23
N ASP A 178 -26.48 7.52 29.41
CA ASP A 178 -25.52 7.58 30.51
C ASP A 178 -24.37 8.53 30.15
N LEU A 179 -24.66 9.83 30.32
CA LEU A 179 -23.75 10.90 29.92
C LEU A 179 -22.44 10.90 30.71
N ARG A 180 -22.47 10.46 31.98
CA ARG A 180 -21.28 10.43 32.84
C ARG A 180 -20.37 9.26 32.47
N GLU A 181 -20.94 8.09 32.20
CA GLU A 181 -20.19 6.94 31.69
C GLU A 181 -19.58 7.25 30.32
N ALA A 182 -20.37 7.84 29.39
CA ALA A 182 -19.90 8.23 28.07
C ALA A 182 -18.71 9.19 28.13
N LEU A 183 -18.80 10.22 28.97
CA LEU A 183 -17.75 11.24 29.12
C LEU A 183 -16.41 10.64 29.59
N HIS A 184 -16.43 9.76 30.61
CA HIS A 184 -15.23 9.05 31.05
C HIS A 184 -14.73 8.07 29.97
N GLY A 185 -15.64 7.39 29.26
CA GLY A 185 -15.31 6.49 28.17
C GLY A 185 -14.54 7.17 27.04
N PHE A 186 -14.97 8.37 26.63
CA PHE A 186 -14.28 9.16 25.61
C PHE A 186 -12.87 9.59 26.04
N LEU A 187 -12.70 10.00 27.31
CA LEU A 187 -11.37 10.30 27.86
C LEU A 187 -10.47 9.05 27.85
N HIS A 188 -10.98 7.91 28.31
CA HIS A 188 -10.22 6.65 28.32
C HIS A 188 -9.80 6.23 26.91
N ALA A 189 -10.69 6.33 25.93
CA ALA A 189 -10.39 6.03 24.53
C ALA A 189 -9.28 6.96 23.98
N ALA A 190 -9.39 8.27 24.23
CA ALA A 190 -8.41 9.25 23.80
C ALA A 190 -7.03 9.04 24.44
N LEU A 191 -6.98 8.85 25.77
CA LEU A 191 -5.73 8.56 26.47
C LEU A 191 -5.09 7.27 25.95
N ARG A 192 -5.88 6.21 25.75
CA ARG A 192 -5.36 4.94 25.24
C ARG A 192 -4.82 5.06 23.81
N ALA A 193 -5.48 5.81 22.94
CA ALA A 193 -4.98 6.09 21.59
C ALA A 193 -3.63 6.80 21.61
N LEU A 194 -3.46 7.80 22.48
CA LEU A 194 -2.22 8.56 22.62
C LEU A 194 -1.10 7.73 23.27
N ASP A 195 -1.41 6.84 24.21
CA ASP A 195 -0.47 5.91 24.83
C ASP A 195 0.06 4.88 23.81
N VAL A 196 -0.81 4.32 22.97
CA VAL A 196 -0.43 3.41 21.88
C VAL A 196 0.51 4.08 20.87
N ARG A 197 0.31 5.39 20.61
CA ARG A 197 1.21 6.20 19.77
C ARG A 197 2.49 6.64 20.47
N GLY A 198 2.62 6.41 21.78
CA GLY A 198 3.74 6.91 22.59
C GLY A 198 3.73 8.42 22.81
N ALA A 199 2.61 9.10 22.53
CA ALA A 199 2.45 10.52 22.77
C ALA A 199 2.29 10.83 24.26
N ILE A 200 1.75 9.90 25.05
CA ILE A 200 1.74 9.93 26.52
C ILE A 200 2.16 8.55 27.06
N ARG A 201 2.36 8.47 28.37
CA ARG A 201 2.51 7.19 29.10
C ARG A 201 1.51 7.15 30.23
N ILE A 202 0.58 6.18 30.19
CA ILE A 202 -0.44 6.01 31.22
C ILE A 202 0.16 5.35 32.47
N THR A 203 0.01 6.00 33.63
CA THR A 203 0.44 5.47 34.93
C THR A 203 -0.61 5.78 36.00
N ARG A 204 -0.75 4.93 37.02
CA ARG A 204 -1.82 5.06 38.03
C ARG A 204 -1.70 6.30 38.92
N ASP A 205 -0.50 6.85 39.03
CA ASP A 205 -0.15 8.00 39.88
C ASP A 205 -0.35 9.35 39.19
N ARG A 206 -0.78 9.37 37.92
CA ARG A 206 -0.92 10.60 37.15
C ARG A 206 -2.33 11.14 37.12
N THR A 207 -2.43 12.47 37.23
CA THR A 207 -3.69 13.20 37.09
C THR A 207 -4.02 13.49 35.62
N ASN A 208 -5.30 13.77 35.31
CA ASN A 208 -5.73 14.11 33.95
C ASN A 208 -4.93 15.30 33.36
N GLY A 209 -4.67 16.33 34.17
CA GLY A 209 -3.87 17.48 33.78
C GLY A 209 -2.39 17.17 33.51
N GLU A 210 -1.83 16.10 34.08
CA GLU A 210 -0.46 15.66 33.78
C GLU A 210 -0.36 14.99 32.42
N TYR A 211 -1.39 14.26 31.98
CA TYR A 211 -1.42 13.70 30.62
C TYR A 211 -1.42 14.80 29.57
N VAL A 212 -2.13 15.91 29.80
CA VAL A 212 -2.09 17.08 28.90
C VAL A 212 -0.70 17.71 28.85
N ARG A 213 -0.05 17.89 30.02
CA ARG A 213 1.28 18.50 30.11
C ARG A 213 2.38 17.64 29.50
N THR A 214 2.25 16.31 29.60
CA THR A 214 3.25 15.35 29.12
C THR A 214 2.97 14.82 27.71
N CYS A 215 1.88 15.25 27.07
CA CYS A 215 1.56 14.88 25.69
C CYS A 215 2.61 15.46 24.72
N ALA A 216 3.39 14.59 24.09
CA ALA A 216 4.41 14.94 23.12
C ALA A 216 3.84 15.39 21.76
N GLU A 217 2.63 14.94 21.42
CA GLU A 217 1.96 15.27 20.15
C GLU A 217 1.30 16.67 20.24
N GLU A 218 1.94 17.68 19.65
CA GLU A 218 1.48 19.08 19.74
C GLU A 218 0.09 19.30 19.14
N THR A 219 -0.22 18.60 18.04
CA THR A 219 -1.52 18.66 17.36
C THR A 219 -2.65 18.05 18.18
N ALA A 220 -2.37 17.02 19.00
CA ALA A 220 -3.37 16.36 19.83
C ALA A 220 -3.59 17.05 21.19
N ARG A 221 -2.62 17.83 21.65
CA ARG A 221 -2.63 18.47 22.99
C ARG A 221 -3.84 19.41 23.21
N PRO A 222 -4.29 20.25 22.25
CA PRO A 222 -5.47 21.09 22.43
C PRO A 222 -6.76 20.28 22.61
N GLU A 223 -6.93 19.22 21.81
CA GLU A 223 -8.12 18.36 21.89
C GLU A 223 -8.16 17.57 23.19
N LEU A 224 -7.03 16.98 23.59
CA LEU A 224 -6.93 16.29 24.87
C LEU A 224 -7.23 17.23 26.05
N ARG A 225 -6.72 18.47 26.00
CA ARG A 225 -6.99 19.49 27.04
C ARG A 225 -8.47 19.80 27.16
N ALA A 226 -9.17 19.94 26.03
CA ALA A 226 -10.61 20.20 26.02
C ALA A 226 -11.40 19.04 26.64
N ILE A 227 -11.09 17.80 26.26
CA ILE A 227 -11.71 16.59 26.81
C ILE A 227 -11.49 16.51 28.33
N VAL A 228 -10.25 16.68 28.79
CA VAL A 228 -9.89 16.64 30.22
C VAL A 228 -10.63 17.71 31.02
N ARG A 229 -10.72 18.94 30.49
CA ARG A 229 -11.40 20.04 31.16
C ARG A 229 -12.88 19.72 31.42
N GLU A 230 -13.58 19.19 30.43
CA GLU A 230 -15.01 18.86 30.59
C GLU A 230 -15.22 17.70 31.57
N VAL A 231 -14.35 16.68 31.51
CA VAL A 231 -14.38 15.57 32.48
C VAL A 231 -14.15 16.08 33.90
N ASP A 232 -13.15 16.95 34.11
CA ASP A 232 -12.81 17.45 35.44
C ASP A 232 -13.92 18.36 36.00
N VAL A 233 -14.59 19.15 35.16
CA VAL A 233 -15.74 19.98 35.56
C VAL A 233 -16.91 19.13 36.04
N VAL A 234 -17.23 18.02 35.36
CA VAL A 234 -18.33 17.14 35.76
C VAL A 234 -17.94 16.27 36.96
N HIS A 235 -16.69 15.77 37.00
CA HIS A 235 -16.24 14.84 38.03
C HIS A 235 -15.93 15.53 39.37
N PHE A 236 -15.24 16.67 39.33
CA PHE A 236 -14.80 17.41 40.52
C PHE A 236 -15.58 18.70 40.76
N GLY A 237 -16.12 19.33 39.70
CA GLY A 237 -16.85 20.60 39.81
C GLY A 237 -18.32 20.47 40.21
N GLY A 238 -18.84 19.25 40.36
CA GLY A 238 -20.22 19.00 40.81
C GLY A 238 -21.31 19.43 39.81
N ARG A 239 -20.94 19.68 38.56
CA ARG A 239 -21.88 20.03 37.48
C ARG A 239 -22.46 18.76 36.85
N ASP A 240 -23.75 18.78 36.54
CA ASP A 240 -24.36 17.70 35.77
C ASP A 240 -23.92 17.74 34.30
N PRO A 241 -23.72 16.56 33.67
CA PRO A 241 -23.27 16.48 32.29
C PRO A 241 -24.36 16.95 31.31
N ASP A 242 -23.98 17.84 30.38
CA ASP A 242 -24.83 18.32 29.29
C ASP A 242 -24.68 17.42 28.05
N PRO A 243 -25.78 16.87 27.48
CA PRO A 243 -25.73 16.01 26.30
C PRO A 243 -24.96 16.63 25.11
N ALA A 244 -25.12 17.93 24.87
CA ALA A 244 -24.47 18.61 23.75
C ALA A 244 -22.94 18.68 23.93
N GLN A 245 -22.50 18.89 25.17
CA GLN A 245 -21.07 18.91 25.55
C GLN A 245 -20.46 17.51 25.45
N VAL A 246 -21.16 16.47 25.92
CA VAL A 246 -20.66 15.09 25.82
C VAL A 246 -20.53 14.65 24.35
N ALA A 247 -21.47 15.04 23.48
CA ALA A 247 -21.36 14.77 22.04
C ALA A 247 -20.16 15.48 21.38
N GLU A 248 -19.86 16.71 21.79
CA GLU A 248 -18.67 17.43 21.34
C GLU A 248 -17.36 16.78 21.83
N VAL A 249 -17.31 16.34 23.09
CA VAL A 249 -16.18 15.54 23.61
C VAL A 249 -16.01 14.25 22.81
N GLY A 250 -17.11 13.60 22.44
CA GLY A 250 -17.10 12.41 21.58
C GLY A 250 -16.47 12.67 20.22
N ARG A 251 -16.83 13.77 19.53
CA ARG A 251 -16.21 14.15 18.24
C ARG A 251 -14.69 14.31 18.37
N ARG A 252 -14.23 14.98 19.43
CA ARG A 252 -12.79 15.21 19.69
C ARG A 252 -12.06 13.91 19.99
N ALA A 253 -12.65 13.04 20.81
CA ALA A 253 -12.09 11.72 21.09
C ALA A 253 -11.98 10.87 19.81
N THR A 254 -12.99 10.91 18.95
CA THR A 254 -12.97 10.22 17.64
C THR A 254 -11.86 10.74 16.74
N LEU A 255 -11.60 12.05 16.70
CA LEU A 255 -10.46 12.61 15.98
C LEU A 255 -9.12 12.08 16.52
N LEU A 256 -8.97 12.01 17.85
CA LEU A 256 -7.75 11.48 18.47
C LEU A 256 -7.57 9.97 18.24
N VAL A 257 -8.64 9.19 18.21
CA VAL A 257 -8.59 7.73 17.98
C VAL A 257 -8.38 7.42 16.49
N ARG A 258 -9.23 7.96 15.60
CA ARG A 258 -9.28 7.60 14.17
C ARG A 258 -8.40 8.49 13.28
N GLY A 259 -7.98 9.67 13.73
CA GLY A 259 -7.16 10.59 12.95
C GLY A 259 -5.81 10.00 12.53
N ALA A 260 -5.19 9.18 13.37
CA ALA A 260 -3.91 8.54 13.05
C ALA A 260 -4.02 7.44 11.99
N VAL A 261 -5.14 6.72 11.94
CA VAL A 261 -5.41 5.71 10.90
C VAL A 261 -5.60 6.38 9.54
N MET A 262 -6.25 7.54 9.52
CA MET A 262 -6.43 8.36 8.33
C MET A 262 -5.11 8.91 7.78
N THR A 263 -4.17 9.37 8.62
CA THR A 263 -2.86 9.87 8.14
C THR A 263 -2.01 8.75 7.55
N LEU A 264 -2.07 7.54 8.14
CA LEU A 264 -1.39 6.36 7.60
C LEU A 264 -2.05 5.88 6.29
N ALA A 265 -3.38 5.91 6.20
CA ALA A 265 -4.11 5.61 4.97
C ALA A 265 -3.84 6.66 3.88
N LEU A 266 -3.74 7.95 4.21
CA LEU A 266 -3.39 9.02 3.28
C LEU A 266 -1.93 8.95 2.81
N LEU A 267 -1.00 8.42 3.61
CA LEU A 267 0.37 8.14 3.15
C LEU A 267 0.44 6.92 2.22
N LEU A 268 -0.43 5.92 2.44
CA LEU A 268 -0.53 4.74 1.57
C LEU A 268 -1.31 5.03 0.28
N VAL A 269 -2.30 5.92 0.30
CA VAL A 269 -3.09 6.34 -0.86
C VAL A 269 -2.44 7.52 -1.60
N GLY A 270 -1.69 8.38 -0.90
CA GLY A 270 -0.94 9.50 -1.48
C GLY A 270 0.20 9.08 -2.39
N GLY A 271 0.71 7.85 -2.26
CA GLY A 271 1.63 7.23 -3.21
C GLY A 271 0.97 6.81 -4.54
N CYS A 272 -0.36 6.83 -4.62
CA CYS A 272 -1.15 6.51 -5.81
C CYS A 272 -1.88 7.73 -6.40
N GLN A 273 -1.42 8.96 -6.11
CA GLN A 273 -1.88 10.11 -6.87
C GLN A 273 -1.30 10.01 -8.28
N ASN A 274 -2.12 9.48 -9.20
CA ASN A 274 -2.01 9.59 -10.65
C ASN A 274 -1.94 11.07 -11.05
N SER A 275 -0.81 11.69 -10.79
CA SER A 275 -0.38 12.79 -11.65
C SER A 275 -0.21 12.14 -13.02
N VAL A 276 -1.20 12.30 -13.89
CA VAL A 276 -1.06 12.08 -15.33
C VAL A 276 -0.06 13.13 -15.79
N VAL A 277 1.21 12.91 -15.49
CA VAL A 277 2.30 13.58 -16.16
C VAL A 277 2.07 13.25 -17.63
N PRO A 278 1.84 14.24 -18.50
CA PRO A 278 1.69 13.98 -19.93
C PRO A 278 2.86 13.09 -20.34
N LYS A 279 2.57 11.86 -20.78
CA LYS A 279 3.59 10.90 -21.20
C LYS A 279 4.32 11.59 -22.35
N ALA A 280 5.51 12.14 -22.08
CA ALA A 280 6.30 12.76 -23.14
C ALA A 280 6.41 11.75 -24.30
N PRO A 281 6.16 12.17 -25.55
CA PRO A 281 5.97 11.22 -26.63
C PRO A 281 7.23 10.36 -26.79
N ASP A 282 7.01 9.05 -26.83
CA ASP A 282 8.04 8.04 -27.03
C ASP A 282 8.39 7.99 -28.53
N PRO A 283 9.66 8.04 -28.94
CA PRO A 283 10.06 7.80 -30.33
C PRO A 283 9.52 6.51 -30.94
N ALA A 284 9.43 5.44 -30.14
CA ALA A 284 8.80 4.16 -30.51
C ALA A 284 7.31 4.10 -30.11
N GLY A 285 6.70 5.24 -29.76
CA GLY A 285 5.28 5.37 -29.44
C GLY A 285 4.37 5.20 -30.65
N PHE A 286 3.09 4.98 -30.40
CA PHE A 286 2.07 4.70 -31.43
C PHE A 286 1.09 5.88 -31.63
N ASP A 287 1.40 7.04 -31.08
CA ASP A 287 0.46 8.17 -30.98
C ASP A 287 0.19 8.83 -32.34
N ILE A 288 1.23 9.05 -33.15
CA ILE A 288 1.12 9.60 -34.51
C ILE A 288 0.31 8.65 -35.38
N ALA A 289 0.51 7.34 -35.27
CA ALA A 289 -0.21 6.36 -36.06
C ALA A 289 -1.72 6.37 -35.75
N LYS A 290 -2.11 6.43 -34.47
CA LYS A 290 -3.52 6.56 -34.09
C LYS A 290 -4.14 7.82 -34.66
N ALA A 291 -3.48 8.97 -34.45
CA ALA A 291 -3.98 10.25 -34.91
C ALA A 291 -4.04 10.32 -36.45
N LEU A 292 -3.08 9.70 -37.15
CA LEU A 292 -3.07 9.58 -38.61
C LEU A 292 -4.26 8.75 -39.11
N LEU A 293 -4.51 7.58 -38.51
CA LEU A 293 -5.65 6.73 -38.86
C LEU A 293 -6.97 7.49 -38.66
N GLU A 294 -7.14 8.20 -37.54
CA GLU A 294 -8.33 9.02 -37.29
C GLU A 294 -8.50 10.14 -38.34
N ARG A 295 -7.41 10.84 -38.71
CA ARG A 295 -7.43 11.86 -39.78
C ARG A 295 -7.77 11.30 -41.16
N GLN A 296 -7.40 10.04 -41.41
CA GLN A 296 -7.74 9.29 -42.63
C GLN A 296 -9.14 8.65 -42.56
N GLY A 297 -9.89 8.95 -41.49
CA GLY A 297 -11.29 8.60 -41.31
C GLY A 297 -11.53 7.19 -40.76
N PHE A 298 -10.49 6.51 -40.26
CA PHE A 298 -10.66 5.25 -39.54
C PHE A 298 -11.31 5.51 -38.18
N LYS A 299 -12.19 4.60 -37.76
CA LYS A 299 -12.80 4.62 -36.42
C LYS A 299 -12.02 3.68 -35.53
N LEU A 300 -11.24 4.26 -34.61
CA LEU A 300 -10.45 3.49 -33.66
C LEU A 300 -11.26 3.19 -32.41
N ALA A 301 -11.40 1.92 -32.08
CA ALA A 301 -12.00 1.44 -30.85
C ALA A 301 -10.97 0.72 -29.98
N ARG A 302 -11.22 0.71 -28.67
CA ARG A 302 -10.52 -0.19 -27.74
C ARG A 302 -11.27 -1.53 -27.68
N PRO A 303 -10.57 -2.64 -27.38
CA PRO A 303 -11.23 -3.93 -27.20
C PRO A 303 -12.27 -3.83 -26.08
N LYS A 304 -13.53 -4.17 -26.40
CA LYS A 304 -14.64 -4.20 -25.42
C LYS A 304 -14.56 -5.41 -24.49
N GLN A 305 -13.83 -6.44 -24.90
CA GLN A 305 -13.68 -7.69 -24.18
C GLN A 305 -12.24 -8.21 -24.32
N PRO A 306 -11.77 -9.07 -23.40
CA PRO A 306 -10.45 -9.69 -23.50
C PRO A 306 -10.29 -10.46 -24.81
N LEU A 307 -9.07 -10.47 -25.36
CA LEU A 307 -8.76 -11.18 -26.62
C LEU A 307 -9.12 -12.67 -26.57
N ALA A 308 -8.97 -13.30 -25.40
CA ALA A 308 -9.35 -14.69 -25.17
C ALA A 308 -10.85 -14.99 -25.39
N ARG A 309 -11.71 -13.97 -25.30
CA ARG A 309 -13.17 -14.07 -25.48
C ARG A 309 -13.67 -13.45 -26.76
N LEU A 310 -12.79 -13.20 -27.73
CA LEU A 310 -13.22 -12.74 -29.04
C LEU A 310 -14.19 -13.74 -29.67
N GLU A 311 -15.35 -13.22 -30.09
CA GLU A 311 -16.36 -13.97 -30.81
C GLU A 311 -16.08 -13.88 -32.31
N ALA A 312 -16.31 -14.97 -33.02
CA ALA A 312 -16.23 -14.98 -34.47
C ALA A 312 -17.24 -13.97 -35.06
N PRO A 313 -16.87 -13.25 -36.14
CA PRO A 313 -17.81 -12.44 -36.90
C PRO A 313 -19.04 -13.25 -37.32
N LYS A 314 -20.21 -12.59 -37.31
CA LYS A 314 -21.40 -13.18 -37.91
C LYS A 314 -21.28 -13.11 -39.44
N PRO A 315 -21.59 -14.19 -40.18
CA PRO A 315 -21.56 -14.17 -41.64
C PRO A 315 -22.39 -13.02 -42.21
N GLY A 316 -21.82 -12.24 -43.13
CA GLY A 316 -22.48 -11.11 -43.78
C GLY A 316 -22.66 -9.85 -42.93
N ALA A 317 -22.25 -9.86 -41.64
CA ALA A 317 -22.23 -8.66 -40.81
C ALA A 317 -20.86 -7.97 -40.89
N PRO A 318 -20.79 -6.63 -40.94
CA PRO A 318 -19.53 -5.91 -40.88
C PRO A 318 -18.86 -6.15 -39.52
N ALA A 319 -17.64 -6.70 -39.53
CA ALA A 319 -16.83 -6.88 -38.34
C ALA A 319 -15.63 -5.92 -38.36
N PRO A 320 -15.26 -5.34 -37.20
CA PRO A 320 -14.07 -4.51 -37.12
C PRO A 320 -12.82 -5.36 -37.31
N ALA A 321 -11.81 -4.82 -37.98
CA ALA A 321 -10.50 -5.47 -38.05
C ALA A 321 -9.70 -5.16 -36.78
N ILE A 322 -8.84 -6.10 -36.36
CA ILE A 322 -8.01 -5.94 -35.16
C ILE A 322 -6.59 -5.55 -35.61
N LEU A 323 -6.09 -4.41 -35.12
CA LEU A 323 -4.74 -3.93 -35.37
C LEU A 323 -3.88 -4.12 -34.12
N ILE A 324 -2.83 -4.93 -34.21
CA ILE A 324 -1.99 -5.32 -33.08
C ILE A 324 -0.55 -4.83 -33.28
N HIS A 325 -0.03 -4.11 -32.30
CA HIS A 325 1.38 -3.75 -32.23
C HIS A 325 2.17 -4.87 -31.53
N GLY A 326 2.69 -5.83 -32.30
CA GLY A 326 3.29 -7.08 -31.84
C GLY A 326 4.52 -6.97 -30.92
N SER A 327 5.27 -5.86 -30.93
CA SER A 327 6.35 -5.65 -29.93
C SER A 327 5.85 -5.12 -28.58
N LYS A 328 4.61 -4.61 -28.52
CA LYS A 328 4.02 -3.93 -27.36
C LYS A 328 2.86 -4.69 -26.75
N ALA A 329 2.09 -5.40 -27.58
CA ALA A 329 1.01 -6.26 -27.13
C ALA A 329 1.58 -7.62 -26.70
N HIS A 330 1.43 -7.97 -25.42
CA HIS A 330 1.74 -9.31 -24.95
C HIS A 330 0.54 -10.22 -25.21
N LEU A 331 0.69 -11.18 -26.13
CA LEU A 331 -0.33 -12.18 -26.44
C LEU A 331 -0.02 -13.46 -25.66
N ASP A 332 -0.84 -13.79 -24.67
CA ASP A 332 -0.78 -15.09 -24.01
C ASP A 332 -1.43 -16.19 -24.88
N ASP A 333 -1.33 -17.45 -24.44
CA ASP A 333 -1.85 -18.60 -25.19
C ASP A 333 -3.39 -18.52 -25.37
N GLU A 334 -4.10 -17.96 -24.40
CA GLU A 334 -5.56 -17.79 -24.47
C GLU A 334 -5.97 -16.70 -25.47
N ALA A 335 -5.29 -15.54 -25.43
CA ALA A 335 -5.47 -14.45 -26.39
C ALA A 335 -5.14 -14.92 -27.81
N THR A 336 -4.07 -15.71 -27.94
CA THR A 336 -3.67 -16.34 -29.20
C THR A 336 -4.76 -17.26 -29.74
N ALA A 337 -5.34 -18.12 -28.91
CA ALA A 337 -6.43 -19.01 -29.31
C ALA A 337 -7.72 -18.23 -29.66
N GLY A 338 -8.01 -17.14 -28.95
CA GLY A 338 -9.14 -16.26 -29.24
C GLY A 338 -8.99 -15.54 -30.59
N LEU A 339 -7.79 -15.04 -30.90
CA LEU A 339 -7.47 -14.44 -32.20
C LEU A 339 -7.57 -15.45 -33.34
N ASP A 340 -7.02 -16.66 -33.17
CA ASP A 340 -7.13 -17.71 -34.21
C ASP A 340 -8.60 -18.07 -34.49
N ARG A 341 -9.42 -18.20 -33.44
CA ARG A 341 -10.87 -18.43 -33.59
C ARG A 341 -11.57 -17.27 -34.31
N PHE A 342 -11.23 -16.03 -33.95
CA PHE A 342 -11.78 -14.83 -34.60
C PHE A 342 -11.46 -14.80 -36.09
N VAL A 343 -10.19 -15.01 -36.46
CA VAL A 343 -9.75 -15.02 -37.86
C VAL A 343 -10.41 -16.16 -38.64
N ARG A 344 -10.37 -17.40 -38.12
CA ARG A 344 -11.00 -18.55 -38.78
C ARG A 344 -12.49 -18.36 -39.03
N GLY A 345 -13.17 -17.59 -38.17
CA GLY A 345 -14.57 -17.21 -38.31
C GLY A 345 -14.86 -16.07 -39.28
N GLY A 346 -13.88 -15.59 -40.06
CA GLY A 346 -14.05 -14.46 -40.99
C GLY A 346 -13.48 -13.13 -40.50
N GLY A 347 -12.78 -13.13 -39.36
CA GLY A 347 -12.16 -11.94 -38.80
C GLY A 347 -10.91 -11.53 -39.57
N LYS A 348 -10.58 -10.23 -39.51
CA LYS A 348 -9.35 -9.70 -40.12
C LYS A 348 -8.44 -9.13 -39.04
N VAL A 349 -7.16 -9.53 -39.08
CA VAL A 349 -6.16 -9.09 -38.10
C VAL A 349 -4.94 -8.54 -38.85
N ALA A 350 -4.38 -7.42 -38.37
CA ALA A 350 -3.07 -6.94 -38.78
C ALA A 350 -2.08 -7.02 -37.61
N LEU A 351 -0.95 -7.68 -37.83
CA LEU A 351 0.13 -7.85 -36.86
C LEU A 351 1.36 -7.09 -37.33
N PHE A 352 1.82 -6.14 -36.53
CA PHE A 352 3.03 -5.38 -36.83
C PHE A 352 4.13 -5.64 -35.82
N GLY A 353 5.31 -6.03 -36.30
CA GLY A 353 6.45 -6.32 -35.46
C GLY A 353 6.89 -7.78 -35.57
N PRO A 354 7.81 -8.20 -34.71
CA PRO A 354 8.53 -9.45 -34.92
C PRO A 354 7.66 -10.69 -34.66
N GLN A 355 7.93 -11.75 -35.41
CA GLN A 355 7.12 -12.96 -35.56
C GLN A 355 7.20 -13.86 -34.34
N TRP A 356 8.25 -13.73 -33.52
CA TRP A 356 8.33 -14.43 -32.24
C TRP A 356 7.20 -14.03 -31.27
N GLY A 357 6.59 -12.85 -31.47
CA GLY A 357 5.42 -12.39 -30.71
C GLY A 357 4.08 -12.78 -31.34
N TRP A 358 4.07 -13.47 -32.48
CA TRP A 358 2.84 -13.82 -33.19
C TRP A 358 2.31 -15.19 -32.75
N PRO A 359 1.01 -15.46 -32.93
CA PRO A 359 0.43 -16.79 -32.81
C PRO A 359 1.20 -17.87 -33.58
N LYS A 360 1.73 -18.87 -32.86
CA LYS A 360 2.49 -19.99 -33.44
C LYS A 360 1.69 -20.78 -34.48
N VAL A 361 0.37 -20.82 -34.34
CA VAL A 361 -0.55 -21.49 -35.28
C VAL A 361 -0.49 -20.91 -36.69
N TRP A 362 -0.11 -19.63 -36.85
CA TRP A 362 0.03 -18.99 -38.15
C TRP A 362 1.40 -19.23 -38.80
N SER A 363 2.32 -19.93 -38.12
CA SER A 363 3.57 -20.45 -38.68
C SER A 363 4.40 -19.42 -39.47
N ALA A 364 4.53 -18.20 -38.95
CA ALA A 364 5.39 -17.18 -39.56
C ALA A 364 6.86 -17.37 -39.15
N ARG A 365 7.78 -17.28 -40.11
CA ARG A 365 9.23 -17.32 -39.87
C ARG A 365 9.93 -16.06 -40.36
N ASP A 366 10.85 -15.58 -39.54
CA ASP A 366 11.81 -14.53 -39.89
C ASP A 366 12.64 -14.91 -41.12
N VAL A 367 12.81 -13.96 -42.02
CA VAL A 367 13.74 -14.04 -43.17
C VAL A 367 14.83 -13.00 -42.96
N PRO A 368 16.11 -13.39 -42.82
CA PRO A 368 17.19 -12.45 -42.64
C PRO A 368 17.29 -11.49 -43.83
N THR A 369 17.25 -10.19 -43.56
CA THR A 369 17.50 -9.15 -44.55
C THR A 369 18.24 -7.98 -43.93
N ARG A 370 19.05 -7.31 -44.75
CA ARG A 370 19.68 -6.03 -44.41
C ARG A 370 19.04 -4.86 -45.14
N SER A 371 18.18 -5.12 -46.12
CA SER A 371 17.49 -4.08 -46.86
C SER A 371 16.53 -3.34 -45.94
N ARG A 372 16.56 -2.01 -46.01
CA ARG A 372 15.66 -1.13 -45.27
C ARG A 372 14.62 -0.49 -46.18
N ASP A 373 14.79 -0.60 -47.49
CA ASP A 373 13.95 0.02 -48.49
C ASP A 373 12.86 -0.99 -48.92
N VAL A 374 11.60 -0.57 -48.81
CA VAL A 374 10.42 -1.41 -49.00
C VAL A 374 9.47 -0.73 -49.99
N VAL A 375 8.91 -1.54 -50.88
CA VAL A 375 7.86 -1.14 -51.80
C VAL A 375 6.53 -1.72 -51.34
N VAL A 376 5.52 -0.88 -51.21
CA VAL A 376 4.17 -1.25 -50.82
C VAL A 376 3.23 -1.09 -52.01
N GLY A 377 2.50 -2.17 -52.33
CA GLY A 377 1.46 -2.20 -53.35
C GLY A 377 0.11 -1.72 -52.83
N ALA A 378 -0.60 -0.94 -53.65
CA ALA A 378 -1.98 -0.59 -53.38
C ALA A 378 -2.88 -1.84 -53.37
N PRO A 379 -3.93 -1.90 -52.52
CA PRO A 379 -4.95 -2.93 -52.67
C PRO A 379 -5.63 -2.75 -54.04
N VAL A 380 -5.72 -3.84 -54.79
CA VAL A 380 -6.46 -3.86 -56.04
C VAL A 380 -7.83 -4.46 -55.75
N GLU A 381 -8.88 -3.65 -55.83
CA GLU A 381 -10.26 -4.15 -55.86
C GLU A 381 -10.51 -4.75 -57.24
N PHE A 382 -10.77 -6.06 -57.28
CA PHE A 382 -11.15 -6.78 -58.49
C PHE A 382 -12.59 -7.24 -58.37
N ASP A 383 -13.44 -6.88 -59.34
CA ASP A 383 -14.80 -7.40 -59.42
C ASP A 383 -14.76 -8.78 -60.07
N CYS A 384 -14.89 -9.84 -59.26
CA CYS A 384 -14.93 -11.22 -59.72
C CYS A 384 -16.31 -11.64 -60.27
N ASN A 385 -17.28 -10.73 -60.39
CA ASN A 385 -18.61 -11.10 -60.86
C ASN A 385 -18.58 -11.77 -62.24
N GLY A 386 -18.98 -13.05 -62.28
CA GLY A 386 -19.10 -13.83 -63.52
C GLY A 386 -17.81 -14.50 -64.00
N ILE A 387 -16.76 -14.53 -63.17
CA ILE A 387 -15.51 -15.25 -63.44
C ILE A 387 -15.41 -16.41 -62.45
N ASP A 388 -14.90 -17.56 -62.92
CA ASP A 388 -14.49 -18.68 -62.07
C ASP A 388 -13.44 -18.22 -61.04
N GLU A 389 -13.48 -18.80 -59.83
CA GLU A 389 -12.61 -18.44 -58.70
C GLU A 389 -11.13 -18.55 -59.07
N ASP A 390 -10.72 -19.64 -59.75
CA ASP A 390 -9.33 -19.87 -60.15
C ASP A 390 -8.85 -18.78 -61.14
N ALA A 391 -9.70 -18.46 -62.11
CA ALA A 391 -9.43 -17.41 -63.10
C ALA A 391 -9.51 -15.99 -62.51
N CYS A 392 -10.24 -15.77 -61.41
CA CYS A 392 -10.22 -14.49 -60.72
C CYS A 392 -8.94 -14.31 -59.91
N GLU A 393 -8.45 -15.36 -59.23
CA GLU A 393 -7.21 -15.31 -58.47
C GLU A 393 -6.00 -15.00 -59.36
N GLU A 394 -5.88 -15.66 -60.52
CA GLU A 394 -4.77 -15.43 -61.47
C GLU A 394 -4.77 -13.99 -62.01
N LYS A 395 -5.95 -13.44 -62.31
CA LYS A 395 -6.11 -12.05 -62.75
C LYS A 395 -5.84 -11.04 -61.64
N ALA A 396 -6.28 -11.32 -60.42
CA ALA A 396 -6.02 -10.47 -59.27
C ALA A 396 -4.54 -10.42 -58.91
N ALA A 397 -3.83 -11.56 -59.00
CA ALA A 397 -2.38 -11.63 -58.82
C ALA A 397 -1.64 -10.80 -59.88
N SER A 398 -2.00 -10.98 -61.16
CA SER A 398 -1.43 -10.22 -62.27
C SER A 398 -1.71 -8.71 -62.15
N ALA A 399 -2.92 -8.33 -61.73
CA ALA A 399 -3.30 -6.93 -61.56
C ALA A 399 -2.63 -6.27 -60.35
N LEU A 400 -2.38 -7.02 -59.27
CA LEU A 400 -1.59 -6.54 -58.13
C LEU A 400 -0.13 -6.31 -58.53
N GLU A 401 0.46 -7.21 -59.31
CA GLU A 401 1.82 -7.04 -59.83
C GLU A 401 1.92 -5.79 -60.73
N VAL A 402 0.91 -5.58 -61.59
CA VAL A 402 0.78 -4.34 -62.36
C VAL A 402 0.63 -3.13 -61.43
N ALA A 403 -0.27 -3.14 -60.44
CA ALA A 403 -0.49 -2.01 -59.54
C ALA A 403 0.74 -1.68 -58.66
N GLN A 404 1.49 -2.70 -58.25
CA GLN A 404 2.80 -2.55 -57.60
C GLN A 404 3.81 -1.89 -58.55
N ALA A 405 3.74 -2.17 -59.84
CA ALA A 405 4.60 -1.53 -60.84
C ALA A 405 4.15 -0.10 -61.22
N THR A 406 2.85 0.22 -61.22
CA THR A 406 2.34 1.53 -61.68
C THR A 406 2.26 2.61 -60.61
N SER A 407 2.17 2.29 -59.33
CA SER A 407 2.14 3.30 -58.24
C SER A 407 2.74 2.81 -56.91
N PRO A 408 3.98 2.28 -56.92
CA PRO A 408 4.62 1.79 -55.70
C PRO A 408 4.80 2.90 -54.67
N ARG A 409 4.36 2.68 -53.43
CA ARG A 409 4.76 3.54 -52.31
C ARG A 409 6.06 3.03 -51.74
N LYS A 410 7.06 3.91 -51.67
CA LYS A 410 8.36 3.60 -51.09
C LYS A 410 8.34 3.97 -49.61
N ALA A 411 8.70 3.03 -48.78
CA ALA A 411 8.95 3.23 -47.37
C ALA A 411 10.39 2.85 -47.06
N ARG A 412 10.93 3.40 -45.96
CA ARG A 412 12.18 2.88 -45.42
C ARG A 412 12.19 2.80 -43.91
N LEU A 413 12.68 1.66 -43.47
CA LEU A 413 12.63 1.16 -42.10
C LEU A 413 13.87 1.60 -41.31
N ALA A 414 13.82 1.48 -39.99
CA ALA A 414 15.00 1.67 -39.15
C ALA A 414 15.97 0.49 -39.25
N HIS A 415 15.45 -0.72 -39.46
CA HIS A 415 16.24 -1.92 -39.73
C HIS A 415 15.56 -2.83 -40.76
N GLY A 416 16.33 -3.69 -41.41
CA GLY A 416 15.76 -4.72 -42.27
C GLY A 416 15.00 -5.77 -41.48
N SER A 417 13.80 -6.11 -41.95
CA SER A 417 12.96 -7.15 -41.38
C SER A 417 12.07 -7.72 -42.47
N ALA A 418 12.17 -9.01 -42.74
CA ALA A 418 11.33 -9.71 -43.69
C ALA A 418 10.82 -11.01 -43.05
N PHE A 419 9.75 -11.56 -43.62
CA PHE A 419 9.21 -12.82 -43.15
C PHE A 419 8.54 -13.60 -44.28
N ARG A 420 8.20 -14.84 -43.97
CA ARG A 420 7.35 -15.69 -44.80
C ARG A 420 6.41 -16.52 -43.94
N TRP A 421 5.27 -16.89 -44.52
CA TRP A 421 4.38 -17.90 -43.96
C TRP A 421 4.92 -19.29 -44.29
N ASP A 422 4.86 -20.22 -43.34
CA ASP A 422 5.14 -21.63 -43.59
C ASP A 422 3.85 -22.42 -43.65
N GLY A 423 3.74 -23.28 -44.66
CA GLY A 423 2.58 -24.16 -44.82
C GLY A 423 1.32 -23.48 -45.36
N GLN A 424 1.38 -22.20 -45.72
CA GLN A 424 0.34 -21.49 -46.46
C GLN A 424 0.96 -20.59 -47.52
N GLU A 425 0.28 -20.46 -48.66
CA GLU A 425 0.60 -19.44 -49.64
C GLU A 425 0.12 -18.08 -49.11
N GLY A 426 1.07 -17.17 -48.88
CA GLY A 426 0.75 -15.80 -48.53
C GLY A 426 0.97 -14.88 -49.71
N ARG A 427 0.07 -13.92 -49.88
CA ARG A 427 0.18 -12.90 -50.92
C ARG A 427 1.03 -11.74 -50.39
N ALA A 428 2.19 -11.49 -51.01
CA ALA A 428 3.04 -10.37 -50.62
C ALA A 428 2.38 -9.03 -51.03
N VAL A 429 2.17 -8.14 -50.07
CA VAL A 429 1.61 -6.80 -50.31
C VAL A 429 2.66 -5.70 -50.12
N ALA A 430 3.77 -6.02 -49.46
CA ALA A 430 4.99 -5.21 -49.47
C ALA A 430 6.23 -6.08 -49.47
N SER A 431 7.22 -5.70 -50.26
CA SER A 431 8.47 -6.45 -50.46
C SER A 431 9.67 -5.51 -50.42
N HIS A 432 10.82 -6.04 -50.04
CA HIS A 432 12.07 -5.28 -50.15
C HIS A 432 12.48 -5.06 -51.60
N GLU A 433 13.06 -3.89 -51.91
CA GLU A 433 13.51 -3.56 -53.28
C GLU A 433 14.58 -4.54 -53.82
N ASP A 434 15.34 -5.19 -52.94
CA ASP A 434 16.37 -6.17 -53.29
C ASP A 434 15.84 -7.61 -53.46
N GLY A 435 14.53 -7.82 -53.30
CA GLY A 435 13.92 -9.14 -53.40
C GLY A 435 14.22 -10.07 -52.22
N SER A 436 14.81 -9.56 -51.13
CA SER A 436 15.23 -10.38 -49.97
C SER A 436 14.08 -10.98 -49.15
N GLY A 437 12.83 -10.62 -49.46
CA GLY A 437 11.63 -11.20 -48.85
C GLY A 437 10.47 -10.23 -48.75
N ALA A 438 9.33 -10.73 -48.26
CA ALA A 438 8.16 -9.91 -48.00
C ALA A 438 8.33 -9.15 -46.66
N TYR A 439 8.15 -7.83 -46.71
CA TYR A 439 7.99 -7.02 -45.50
C TYR A 439 6.57 -7.16 -44.93
N ALA A 440 5.56 -7.21 -45.81
CA ALA A 440 4.18 -7.44 -45.43
C ALA A 440 3.52 -8.46 -46.36
N SER A 441 2.75 -9.39 -45.79
CA SER A 441 2.03 -10.41 -46.55
C SER A 441 0.69 -10.72 -45.89
N VAL A 442 -0.33 -10.96 -46.71
CA VAL A 442 -1.65 -11.43 -46.27
C VAL A 442 -1.69 -12.95 -46.40
N GLY A 443 -1.98 -13.63 -45.29
CA GLY A 443 -2.27 -15.07 -45.27
C GLY A 443 -3.75 -15.30 -44.95
N GLU A 444 -4.36 -16.29 -45.62
CA GLU A 444 -5.77 -16.66 -45.43
C GLU A 444 -5.89 -17.84 -44.45
N PHE A 445 -6.64 -17.65 -43.36
CA PHE A 445 -6.80 -18.64 -42.30
C PHE A 445 -8.28 -18.89 -42.04
N GLY A 446 -8.81 -19.99 -42.56
CA GLY A 446 -10.25 -20.25 -42.50
C GLY A 446 -11.00 -19.30 -43.42
N SER A 447 -12.02 -18.60 -42.90
CA SER A 447 -12.80 -17.63 -43.68
C SER A 447 -12.31 -16.19 -43.56
N GLY A 448 -11.23 -15.94 -42.81
CA GLY A 448 -10.67 -14.61 -42.58
C GLY A 448 -9.18 -14.55 -42.89
N SER A 449 -8.59 -13.37 -42.71
CA SER A 449 -7.23 -13.09 -43.17
C SER A 449 -6.37 -12.40 -42.11
N VAL A 450 -5.06 -12.65 -42.20
CA VAL A 450 -4.04 -12.04 -41.35
C VAL A 450 -3.06 -11.27 -42.23
N LEU A 451 -3.01 -9.95 -42.04
CA LEU A 451 -1.94 -9.10 -42.56
C LEU A 451 -0.76 -9.13 -41.60
N GLY A 452 0.27 -9.91 -41.91
CA GLY A 452 1.53 -9.91 -41.17
C GLY A 452 2.47 -8.83 -41.71
N VAL A 453 3.09 -8.05 -40.82
CA VAL A 453 4.08 -7.01 -41.14
C VAL A 453 5.32 -7.22 -40.27
N ALA A 454 6.46 -7.55 -40.87
CA ALA A 454 7.66 -8.01 -40.18
C ALA A 454 8.25 -7.03 -39.16
N GLY A 455 8.00 -5.73 -39.35
CA GLY A 455 8.47 -4.65 -38.49
C GLY A 455 7.31 -3.82 -37.92
N ALA A 456 7.57 -3.17 -36.79
CA ALA A 456 6.65 -2.20 -36.21
C ALA A 456 7.04 -0.75 -36.57
N ASP A 457 8.10 -0.56 -37.36
CA ASP A 457 8.66 0.75 -37.71
C ASP A 457 7.58 1.71 -38.24
N LEU A 458 6.73 1.23 -39.16
CA LEU A 458 5.64 2.01 -39.76
C LEU A 458 4.46 2.28 -38.82
N MET A 459 4.51 1.82 -37.57
CA MET A 459 3.59 2.20 -36.51
C MET A 459 4.22 3.19 -35.52
N THR A 460 5.53 3.34 -35.52
CA THR A 460 6.21 4.21 -34.55
C THR A 460 6.12 5.69 -34.90
N ASN A 461 6.15 6.55 -33.89
CA ASN A 461 6.18 8.02 -34.05
C ASN A 461 7.34 8.47 -34.95
N VAL A 462 8.56 7.97 -34.71
CA VAL A 462 9.74 8.27 -35.56
C VAL A 462 9.59 7.67 -36.95
N GLY A 463 9.16 6.42 -37.05
CA GLY A 463 9.05 5.72 -38.32
C GLY A 463 8.06 6.40 -39.26
N LEU A 464 6.88 6.78 -38.79
CA LEU A 464 5.91 7.52 -39.60
C LEU A 464 6.34 8.93 -39.95
N SER A 465 7.18 9.57 -39.12
CA SER A 465 7.65 10.94 -39.35
C SER A 465 8.63 11.08 -40.52
N ARG A 466 9.09 9.97 -41.07
CA ARG A 466 9.91 9.92 -42.28
C ARG A 466 9.02 9.95 -43.52
N GLU A 467 9.42 10.76 -44.50
CA GLU A 467 8.66 10.94 -45.74
C GLU A 467 8.49 9.62 -46.52
N GLY A 468 7.25 9.35 -46.95
CA GLY A 468 6.84 8.14 -47.67
C GLY A 468 6.36 7.02 -46.75
N ASN A 469 6.72 7.03 -45.46
CA ASN A 469 6.32 5.98 -44.54
C ASN A 469 4.84 6.07 -44.14
N ALA A 470 4.28 7.28 -44.06
CA ALA A 470 2.88 7.47 -43.68
C ALA A 470 1.92 6.99 -44.78
N SER A 471 2.24 7.33 -46.03
CA SER A 471 1.49 6.86 -47.20
C SER A 471 1.57 5.34 -47.35
N ALA A 472 2.75 4.74 -47.18
CA ALA A 472 2.93 3.29 -47.16
C ALA A 472 2.14 2.61 -46.03
N PHE A 473 2.14 3.18 -44.82
CA PHE A 473 1.37 2.65 -43.69
C PHE A 473 -0.14 2.63 -43.96
N ILE A 474 -0.70 3.73 -44.49
CA ILE A 474 -2.12 3.79 -44.82
C ILE A 474 -2.47 2.76 -45.90
N VAL A 475 -1.63 2.60 -46.92
CA VAL A 475 -1.84 1.56 -47.94
C VAL A 475 -1.86 0.16 -47.33
N LEU A 476 -0.92 -0.15 -46.42
CA LEU A 476 -0.90 -1.44 -45.71
C LEU A 476 -2.19 -1.68 -44.92
N VAL A 477 -2.64 -0.70 -44.12
CA VAL A 477 -3.85 -0.84 -43.31
C VAL A 477 -5.10 -0.96 -44.18
N SER A 478 -5.12 -0.32 -45.35
CA SER A 478 -6.22 -0.42 -46.31
C SER A 478 -6.44 -1.84 -46.88
N HIS A 479 -5.44 -2.74 -46.82
CA HIS A 479 -5.63 -4.16 -47.17
C HIS A 479 -6.60 -4.90 -46.21
N LEU A 480 -6.90 -4.33 -45.04
CA LEU A 480 -7.95 -4.87 -44.15
C LEU A 480 -9.37 -4.65 -44.74
N GLY A 481 -9.54 -3.72 -45.67
CA GLY A 481 -10.82 -3.47 -46.34
C GLY A 481 -11.95 -2.98 -45.40
N THR A 482 -11.61 -2.39 -44.26
CA THR A 482 -12.57 -1.79 -43.32
C THR A 482 -11.96 -0.56 -42.63
N LYS A 483 -12.82 0.41 -42.29
CA LYS A 483 -12.43 1.59 -41.51
C LYS A 483 -12.61 1.41 -40.00
N ASP A 484 -13.35 0.39 -39.58
CA ASP A 484 -13.59 0.12 -38.17
C ASP A 484 -12.45 -0.75 -37.64
N LEU A 485 -11.57 -0.15 -36.82
CA LEU A 485 -10.37 -0.80 -36.29
C LEU A 485 -10.45 -0.91 -34.76
N VAL A 486 -10.16 -2.10 -34.23
CA VAL A 486 -9.89 -2.30 -32.81
C VAL A 486 -8.39 -2.33 -32.62
N VAL A 487 -7.85 -1.34 -31.92
CA VAL A 487 -6.40 -1.22 -31.69
C VAL A 487 -6.01 -1.91 -30.39
N ILE A 488 -5.05 -2.83 -30.48
CA ILE A 488 -4.44 -3.52 -29.34
C ILE A 488 -3.03 -2.97 -29.14
N ASP A 489 -2.85 -2.22 -28.05
CA ASP A 489 -1.58 -1.67 -27.60
C ASP A 489 -1.15 -2.25 -26.24
N GLU A 490 -0.14 -1.63 -25.59
CA GLU A 490 0.38 -2.00 -24.26
C GLU A 490 -0.72 -2.22 -23.21
N LEU A 491 -1.86 -1.52 -23.30
CA LEU A 491 -2.97 -1.60 -22.35
C LEU A 491 -4.07 -2.58 -22.79
N GLY A 492 -4.14 -2.92 -24.08
CA GLY A 492 -5.21 -3.74 -24.67
C GLY A 492 -4.90 -5.24 -24.76
N GLY A 493 -3.62 -5.64 -24.70
CA GLY A 493 -3.20 -7.05 -24.74
C GLY A 493 -3.26 -7.76 -23.39
N ILE A 494 -3.40 -7.02 -22.28
CA ILE A 494 -3.40 -7.59 -20.95
C ILE A 494 -4.83 -8.06 -20.64
N THR A 495 -5.07 -9.37 -20.72
CA THR A 495 -6.13 -10.02 -19.95
C THR A 495 -5.97 -9.52 -18.50
N PRO A 496 -6.97 -8.86 -17.86
CA PRO A 496 -6.87 -8.59 -16.44
C PRO A 496 -6.64 -9.95 -15.79
N SER A 497 -5.42 -10.17 -15.29
CA SER A 497 -5.05 -11.48 -14.78
C SER A 497 -6.08 -11.82 -13.71
N SER A 498 -6.66 -13.02 -13.81
CA SER A 498 -7.63 -13.51 -12.84
C SER A 498 -7.09 -13.49 -11.39
N ASP A 499 -5.76 -13.30 -11.24
CA ASP A 499 -5.09 -12.97 -9.98
C ASP A 499 -4.37 -11.60 -10.05
N PRO A 500 -4.79 -10.56 -9.29
CA PRO A 500 -4.15 -9.25 -9.25
C PRO A 500 -2.67 -9.27 -8.83
N LEU A 501 -2.21 -10.31 -8.13
CA LEU A 501 -0.81 -10.45 -7.72
C LEU A 501 0.12 -10.66 -8.93
N SER A 502 -0.33 -11.44 -9.91
CA SER A 502 0.45 -11.74 -11.11
C SER A 502 0.63 -10.52 -12.02
N SER A 503 -0.35 -9.61 -12.08
CA SER A 503 -0.23 -8.32 -12.77
C SER A 503 0.85 -7.41 -12.14
N LEU A 504 0.91 -7.35 -10.81
CA LEU A 504 1.93 -6.56 -10.09
C LEU A 504 3.35 -7.13 -10.30
N ILE A 505 3.49 -8.45 -10.29
CA ILE A 505 4.79 -9.11 -10.54
C ILE A 505 5.25 -8.87 -11.98
N ARG A 506 4.35 -9.00 -12.96
CA ARG A 506 4.64 -8.73 -14.38
C ARG A 506 4.98 -7.27 -14.67
N ALA A 507 4.43 -6.33 -13.90
CA ALA A 507 4.77 -4.91 -13.97
C ALA A 507 6.16 -4.57 -13.40
N GLY A 508 6.97 -5.56 -13.04
CA GLY A 508 8.31 -5.36 -12.46
C GLY A 508 8.29 -4.99 -10.97
N LEU A 509 7.12 -4.96 -10.32
CA LEU A 509 6.99 -4.68 -8.89
C LEU A 509 7.18 -5.92 -8.01
N GLY A 510 7.51 -7.09 -8.58
CA GLY A 510 7.70 -8.32 -7.79
C GLY A 510 8.76 -8.18 -6.68
N LEU A 511 9.89 -7.54 -6.98
CA LEU A 511 10.96 -7.32 -5.99
C LEU A 511 10.54 -6.29 -4.91
N PRO A 512 9.99 -5.11 -5.24
CA PRO A 512 9.38 -4.21 -4.25
C PRO A 512 8.31 -4.87 -3.36
N LEU A 513 7.45 -5.71 -3.95
CA LEU A 513 6.38 -6.40 -3.23
C LEU A 513 6.97 -7.41 -2.23
N GLY A 514 8.04 -8.13 -2.62
CA GLY A 514 8.80 -9.00 -1.73
C GLY A 514 9.42 -8.25 -0.55
N HIS A 515 10.02 -7.08 -0.79
CA HIS A 515 10.53 -6.23 0.28
C HIS A 515 9.41 -5.75 1.21
N ALA A 516 8.28 -5.30 0.67
CA ALA A 516 7.14 -4.85 1.46
C ALA A 516 6.60 -5.98 2.36
N LEU A 517 6.46 -7.19 1.81
CA LEU A 517 6.03 -8.36 2.58
C LEU A 517 7.03 -8.71 3.69
N PHE A 518 8.34 -8.66 3.39
CA PHE A 518 9.40 -8.89 4.38
C PHE A 518 9.33 -7.87 5.52
N PHE A 519 9.25 -6.58 5.21
CA PHE A 519 9.13 -5.53 6.23
C PHE A 519 7.82 -5.63 7.02
N ALA A 520 6.71 -6.01 6.37
CA ALA A 520 5.45 -6.26 7.06
C ALA A 520 5.56 -7.43 8.04
N LEU A 521 6.26 -8.51 7.68
CA LEU A 521 6.56 -9.64 8.57
C LEU A 521 7.45 -9.20 9.75
N VAL A 522 8.51 -8.44 9.48
CA VAL A 522 9.39 -7.90 10.53
C VAL A 522 8.58 -7.01 11.48
N LEU A 523 7.72 -6.14 10.95
CA LEU A 523 6.86 -5.27 11.73
C LEU A 523 5.85 -6.08 12.55
N ALA A 524 5.20 -7.08 11.95
CA ALA A 524 4.25 -7.95 12.64
C ALA A 524 4.92 -8.74 13.77
N VAL A 525 6.16 -9.20 13.59
CA VAL A 525 6.95 -9.84 14.64
C VAL A 525 7.35 -8.83 15.72
N ALA A 526 7.79 -7.63 15.35
CA ALA A 526 8.18 -6.58 16.30
C ALA A 526 7.00 -6.07 17.13
N VAL A 527 5.85 -5.85 16.50
CA VAL A 527 4.59 -5.45 17.14
C VAL A 527 4.05 -6.62 17.95
N GLY A 528 3.96 -7.83 17.40
CA GLY A 528 3.51 -9.01 18.12
C GLY A 528 4.37 -9.36 19.35
N ALA A 529 5.68 -9.10 19.29
CA ALA A 529 6.57 -9.20 20.44
C ALA A 529 6.32 -8.12 21.50
N ARG A 530 5.91 -6.92 21.10
CA ARG A 530 5.50 -5.82 22.00
C ARG A 530 4.09 -6.01 22.58
N SER A 531 3.19 -6.66 21.85
CA SER A 531 1.80 -6.92 22.24
C SER A 531 1.63 -8.19 23.08
N ARG A 532 2.70 -8.96 23.32
CA ARG A 532 2.66 -10.02 24.34
C ARG A 532 2.25 -9.37 25.66
N ALA A 533 1.22 -9.94 26.29
CA ALA A 533 0.67 -9.45 27.55
C ALA A 533 1.81 -9.00 28.46
N PRO A 534 1.75 -7.76 29.00
CA PRO A 534 2.82 -7.26 29.86
C PRO A 534 3.11 -8.34 30.88
N ARG A 535 4.37 -8.79 30.95
CA ARG A 535 4.83 -9.69 32.01
C ARG A 535 4.20 -9.19 33.29
N LYS A 536 3.46 -10.05 34.01
CA LYS A 536 2.92 -9.74 35.34
C LYS A 536 4.04 -9.00 36.06
N ALA A 537 3.80 -7.74 36.44
CA ALA A 537 4.81 -6.94 37.11
C ALA A 537 5.37 -7.82 38.24
N PRO A 538 6.70 -7.88 38.43
CA PRO A 538 7.24 -8.58 39.59
C PRO A 538 6.43 -8.12 40.80
N PRO A 539 6.01 -9.04 41.70
CA PRO A 539 5.16 -8.69 42.82
C PRO A 539 5.75 -7.46 43.48
N GLU A 540 4.92 -6.41 43.68
CA GLU A 540 5.37 -5.11 44.16
C GLU A 540 6.40 -5.35 45.26
N ALA A 541 7.65 -4.99 44.98
CA ALA A 541 8.63 -4.86 46.03
C ALA A 541 7.99 -3.86 46.98
N ARG A 542 7.48 -4.36 48.13
CA ARG A 542 6.79 -3.55 49.13
C ARG A 542 7.60 -2.29 49.27
N ARG A 543 7.04 -1.13 48.88
CA ARG A 543 7.69 0.17 49.12
C ARG A 543 8.23 0.10 50.53
N ALA A 544 9.54 0.25 50.68
CA ALA A 544 10.17 -0.02 51.96
C ALA A 544 9.39 0.77 53.00
N PHE A 545 8.92 0.13 54.08
CA PHE A 545 8.10 0.77 55.12
C PHE A 545 8.70 2.13 55.55
N ALA A 546 10.03 2.25 55.47
CA ALA A 546 10.79 3.49 55.60
C ALA A 546 10.28 4.66 54.72
N GLU A 547 9.99 4.47 53.43
CA GLU A 547 9.50 5.52 52.53
C GLU A 547 8.12 6.04 52.95
N HIS A 548 7.22 5.15 53.37
CA HIS A 548 5.91 5.56 53.89
C HIS A 548 6.07 6.34 55.21
N VAL A 549 6.97 5.89 56.09
CA VAL A 549 7.28 6.60 57.34
C VAL A 549 7.87 7.99 57.06
N HIS A 550 8.78 8.11 56.09
CA HIS A 550 9.37 9.40 55.70
C HIS A 550 8.33 10.35 55.09
N ALA A 551 7.43 9.86 54.25
CA ALA A 551 6.34 10.66 53.67
C ALA A 551 5.38 11.16 54.75
N THR A 552 4.95 10.28 55.66
CA THR A 552 4.08 10.64 56.78
C THR A 552 4.76 11.64 57.73
N ALA A 553 6.04 11.45 58.05
CA ALA A 553 6.81 12.39 58.86
C ALA A 553 6.92 13.77 58.20
N SER A 554 7.12 13.82 56.88
CA SER A 554 7.18 15.06 56.11
C SER A 554 5.85 15.83 56.14
N LEU A 555 4.72 15.12 56.10
CA LEU A 555 3.38 15.71 56.25
C LEU A 555 3.19 16.33 57.64
N TYR A 556 3.57 15.63 58.72
CA TYR A 556 3.51 16.18 60.07
C TYR A 556 4.40 17.42 60.26
N ALA A 557 5.60 17.40 59.66
CA ALA A 557 6.51 18.54 59.69
C ALA A 557 5.93 19.75 58.94
N HIS A 558 5.41 19.54 57.73
CA HIS A 558 4.82 20.60 56.91
C HIS A 558 3.57 21.20 57.55
N ALA A 559 2.68 20.36 58.09
CA ALA A 559 1.48 20.79 58.80
C ALA A 559 1.77 21.35 60.20
N GLN A 560 3.05 21.41 60.61
CA GLN A 560 3.44 21.92 61.92
C GLN A 560 2.73 21.19 63.09
N ALA A 561 2.36 19.93 62.91
CA ALA A 561 1.50 19.17 63.81
C ALA A 561 2.30 18.33 64.83
N THR A 562 3.37 18.90 65.38
CA THR A 562 4.23 18.23 66.38
C THR A 562 3.50 17.84 67.67
N PRO A 563 2.53 18.62 68.22
CA PRO A 563 1.74 18.18 69.38
C PRO A 563 0.88 16.95 69.07
N HIS A 564 0.33 16.87 67.85
CA HIS A 564 -0.44 15.71 67.42
C HIS A 564 0.43 14.46 67.30
N ALA A 565 1.63 14.58 66.71
CA ALA A 565 2.58 13.48 66.62
C ALA A 565 2.98 12.96 68.02
N LEU A 566 3.25 13.87 68.97
CA LEU A 566 3.57 13.54 70.36
C LEU A 566 2.41 12.82 71.07
N ALA A 567 1.18 13.31 70.91
CA ALA A 567 -0.01 12.70 71.51
C ALA A 567 -0.30 11.29 70.93
N CYS A 568 -0.13 11.10 69.62
CA CYS A 568 -0.32 9.81 68.97
C CYS A 568 0.75 8.80 69.41
N TYR A 569 2.02 9.20 69.42
CA TYR A 569 3.11 8.33 69.87
C TYR A 569 3.01 8.02 71.38
N GLY A 570 2.68 9.01 72.22
CA GLY A 570 2.47 8.82 73.65
C GLY A 570 1.37 7.80 73.95
N ARG A 571 0.21 7.90 73.28
CA ARG A 571 -0.87 6.90 73.40
C ARG A 571 -0.43 5.49 73.01
N PHE A 572 0.33 5.38 71.91
CA PHE A 572 0.90 4.11 71.48
C PHE A 572 1.83 3.51 72.54
N VAL A 573 2.80 4.28 73.04
CA VAL A 573 3.76 3.84 74.06
C VAL A 573 3.05 3.40 75.35
N VAL A 574 2.12 4.22 75.86
CA VAL A 574 1.35 3.88 77.06
C VAL A 574 0.54 2.59 76.85
N GLY A 575 -0.10 2.43 75.69
CA GLY A 575 -0.83 1.21 75.35
C GLY A 575 0.06 -0.03 75.33
N ARG A 576 1.25 0.07 74.71
CA ARG A 576 2.23 -1.03 74.66
C ARG A 576 2.78 -1.40 76.03
N LEU A 577 3.13 -0.41 76.85
CA LEU A 577 3.64 -0.64 78.20
C LEU A 577 2.59 -1.30 79.10
N ARG A 578 1.32 -0.87 79.04
CA ARG A 578 0.21 -1.50 79.78
C ARG A 578 -0.02 -2.95 79.37
N MET A 579 0.07 -3.26 78.08
CA MET A 579 -0.04 -4.65 77.61
C MET A 579 1.08 -5.53 78.17
N ARG A 580 2.28 -4.98 78.39
CA ARG A 580 3.43 -5.73 78.91
C ARG A 580 3.49 -5.83 80.43
N GLY A 581 3.00 -4.82 81.14
CA GLY A 581 3.00 -4.80 82.60
C GLY A 581 1.98 -5.73 83.26
N GLY A 582 1.02 -6.26 82.49
CA GLY A 582 -0.13 -6.99 83.04
C GLY A 582 -1.24 -6.06 83.55
N ARG A 583 -2.38 -6.62 83.94
CA ARG A 583 -3.53 -5.83 84.43
C ARG A 583 -3.16 -5.09 85.71
N GLY A 584 -3.35 -3.77 85.71
CA GLY A 584 -3.13 -2.90 86.87
C GLY A 584 -1.72 -2.34 87.02
N ALA A 585 -0.78 -2.71 86.16
CA ALA A 585 0.56 -2.15 86.20
C ALA A 585 0.60 -0.70 85.68
N ASP A 586 1.27 0.17 86.43
CA ASP A 586 1.52 1.54 86.06
C ASP A 586 2.60 1.62 84.95
N ALA A 587 2.30 2.39 83.89
CA ALA A 587 3.15 2.48 82.71
C ALA A 587 4.52 3.08 83.01
N ALA A 588 4.62 4.03 83.94
CA ALA A 588 5.90 4.63 84.34
C ALA A 588 6.77 3.63 85.10
N THR A 589 6.16 2.84 85.98
CA THR A 589 6.83 1.75 86.69
C THR A 589 7.38 0.69 85.71
N VAL A 590 6.59 0.27 84.71
CA VAL A 590 7.03 -0.69 83.68
C VAL A 590 8.15 -0.10 82.82
N LEU A 591 8.03 1.16 82.41
CA LEU A 591 9.06 1.83 81.61
C LEU A 591 10.37 1.95 82.38
N SER A 592 10.31 2.38 83.65
CA SER A 592 11.49 2.50 84.54
C SER A 592 12.18 1.16 84.75
N GLN A 593 11.44 0.11 85.11
CA GLN A 593 12.00 -1.23 85.34
C GLN A 593 12.71 -1.79 84.09
N ARG A 594 12.14 -1.57 82.90
CA ARG A 594 12.66 -2.16 81.66
C ARG A 594 13.74 -1.33 80.98
N SER A 595 13.70 -0.01 81.11
CA SER A 595 14.71 0.90 80.55
C SER A 595 15.88 1.19 81.52
N LEU A 596 15.74 0.81 82.80
CA LEU A 596 16.63 1.14 83.91
C LEU A 596 16.76 2.65 84.19
N ALA A 597 15.81 3.45 83.71
CA ALA A 597 15.74 4.88 83.98
C ALA A 597 15.06 5.18 85.33
N PRO A 598 15.39 6.31 85.99
CA PRO A 598 14.72 6.74 87.21
C PRO A 598 13.20 6.82 87.04
N LYS A 599 12.45 6.32 88.02
CA LYS A 599 10.98 6.28 87.94
C LYS A 599 10.37 7.66 87.78
N ASP A 600 10.89 8.66 88.48
CA ASP A 600 10.38 10.03 88.45
C ASP A 600 10.54 10.68 87.07
N GLU A 601 11.62 10.34 86.36
CA GLU A 601 11.87 10.81 84.99
C GLU A 601 10.88 10.19 84.00
N CYS A 602 10.67 8.87 84.08
CA CYS A 602 9.67 8.15 83.30
C CYS A 602 8.25 8.67 83.56
N GLN A 603 7.91 8.94 84.84
CA GLN A 603 6.62 9.48 85.23
C GLN A 603 6.41 10.88 84.62
N ARG A 604 7.38 11.78 84.77
CA ARG A 604 7.34 13.12 84.19
C ARG A 604 7.13 13.10 82.67
N LEU A 605 7.83 12.23 81.95
CA LEU A 605 7.71 12.11 80.49
C LEU A 605 6.36 11.55 80.06
N LEU A 606 5.86 10.51 80.75
CA LEU A 606 4.57 9.93 80.45
C LEU A 606 3.42 10.90 80.78
N ASP A 607 3.51 11.63 81.90
CA ASP A 607 2.53 12.66 82.23
C ASP A 607 2.54 13.77 81.19
N ARG A 608 3.72 14.19 80.70
CA ARG A 608 3.81 15.19 79.63
C ARG A 608 3.06 14.75 78.37
N VAL A 609 3.26 13.51 77.91
CA VAL A 609 2.65 13.03 76.64
C VAL A 609 1.17 12.64 76.78
N VAL A 610 0.74 12.19 77.96
CA VAL A 610 -0.67 11.83 78.22
C VAL A 610 -1.56 13.07 78.24
N HIS A 611 -1.03 14.21 78.67
CA HIS A 611 -1.79 15.46 78.76
C HIS A 611 -1.79 16.29 77.46
N VAL A 612 -1.00 15.92 76.44
CA VAL A 612 -0.99 16.62 75.15
C VAL A 612 -2.20 16.20 74.31
N LYS A 613 -3.02 17.16 73.89
CA LYS A 613 -4.12 16.95 72.95
C LYS A 613 -3.71 17.36 71.54
N ALA A 614 -4.32 16.72 70.55
CA ALA A 614 -4.07 16.93 69.13
C ALA A 614 -4.27 18.39 68.63
N GLY A 615 -4.98 19.22 69.38
CA GLY A 615 -5.24 20.63 69.06
C GLY A 615 -4.51 21.64 69.98
N ASP A 616 -3.63 21.19 70.86
CA ASP A 616 -2.89 22.09 71.74
C ASP A 616 -1.87 22.92 70.94
N GLY A 617 -1.66 24.17 71.35
CA GLY A 617 -0.61 25.02 70.78
C GLY A 617 0.80 24.48 71.06
N LYS A 618 1.73 24.75 70.15
CA LYS A 618 3.14 24.36 70.29
C LYS A 618 3.78 25.04 71.52
N ARG A 619 4.43 24.24 72.35
CA ARG A 619 5.27 24.65 73.48
C ARG A 619 6.77 24.61 73.15
N GLY A 620 7.17 23.97 72.05
CA GLY A 620 8.54 23.95 71.52
C GLY A 620 9.41 22.82 72.09
N ASP A 621 8.95 22.11 73.12
CA ASP A 621 9.62 20.96 73.73
C ASP A 621 9.18 19.61 73.14
N GLU A 622 8.26 19.60 72.17
CA GLU A 622 7.59 18.37 71.74
C GLU A 622 8.54 17.37 71.08
N LEU A 623 9.45 17.86 70.23
CA LEU A 623 10.41 16.99 69.55
C LEU A 623 11.47 16.43 70.51
N ALA A 624 11.90 17.22 71.50
CA ALA A 624 12.81 16.76 72.54
C ALA A 624 12.15 15.68 73.39
N THR A 625 10.92 15.94 73.85
CA THR A 625 10.10 14.97 74.61
C THR A 625 9.87 13.69 73.82
N LEU A 626 9.54 13.80 72.52
CA LEU A 626 9.31 12.64 71.65
C LEU A 626 10.58 11.79 71.53
N ARG A 627 11.74 12.43 71.34
CA ARG A 627 13.03 11.74 71.20
C ARG A 627 13.44 11.02 72.49
N GLU A 628 13.32 11.71 73.62
CA GLU A 628 13.62 11.15 74.95
C GLU A 628 12.72 9.95 75.27
N LEU A 629 11.42 10.05 74.96
CA LEU A 629 10.48 8.95 75.11
C LEU A 629 10.76 7.79 74.15
N CYS A 630 11.10 8.05 72.89
CA CYS A 630 11.50 7.03 71.91
C CYS A 630 12.72 6.24 72.41
N ASP A 631 13.74 6.92 72.91
CA ASP A 631 14.98 6.29 73.38
C ASP A 631 14.73 5.41 74.61
N LEU A 632 13.95 5.90 75.59
CA LEU A 632 13.56 5.11 76.76
C LEU A 632 12.68 3.90 76.38
N PHE A 633 11.73 4.10 75.47
CA PHE A 633 10.85 3.04 75.01
C PHE A 633 11.61 1.97 74.21
N ALA A 634 12.55 2.35 73.35
CA ALA A 634 13.40 1.41 72.63
C ALA A 634 14.25 0.55 73.58
N LYS A 635 14.81 1.15 74.65
CA LYS A 635 15.51 0.40 75.71
C LYS A 635 14.58 -0.57 76.41
N ALA A 636 13.35 -0.15 76.73
CA ALA A 636 12.35 -1.02 77.36
C ALA A 636 11.85 -2.14 76.43
N GLU A 637 11.86 -1.91 75.11
CA GLU A 637 11.44 -2.87 74.09
C GLU A 637 12.53 -3.88 73.72
N ALA A 638 13.80 -3.58 74.00
CA ALA A 638 14.90 -4.49 73.76
C ALA A 638 14.65 -5.85 74.46
N PRO A 639 14.90 -6.98 73.79
CA PRO A 639 14.83 -8.29 74.43
C PRO A 639 15.78 -8.29 75.63
N ALA A 640 15.32 -8.83 76.77
CA ALA A 640 16.18 -8.99 77.93
C ALA A 640 17.43 -9.72 77.48
N ARG A 641 18.60 -9.09 77.59
CA ARG A 641 19.87 -9.77 77.35
C ARG A 641 19.96 -10.90 78.37
N GLU A 642 19.65 -12.12 77.96
CA GLU A 642 19.95 -13.28 78.78
C GLU A 642 21.44 -13.21 79.12
N PRO A 643 21.82 -13.27 80.40
CA PRO A 643 23.23 -13.30 80.76
C PRO A 643 23.82 -14.54 80.09
N HIS A 644 24.74 -14.33 79.14
CA HIS A 644 25.49 -15.39 78.47
C HIS A 644 26.13 -16.28 79.54
N THR A 645 25.49 -17.41 79.85
CA THR A 645 26.11 -18.46 80.64
C THR A 645 27.10 -19.17 79.73
N SER A 646 28.36 -18.74 79.81
CA SER A 646 29.50 -19.45 79.24
C SER A 646 29.64 -20.81 79.92
N LYS A 647 28.92 -21.82 79.43
CA LYS A 647 29.27 -23.23 79.66
C LYS A 647 30.22 -23.66 78.55
N ARG A 648 31.53 -23.47 78.80
CA ARG A 648 32.60 -24.28 78.21
C ARG A 648 32.26 -25.75 78.46
N ARG A 649 32.15 -26.55 77.40
CA ARG A 649 32.35 -28.00 77.45
C ARG A 649 33.32 -28.38 76.34
N THR A 650 34.52 -28.70 76.79
CA THR A 650 35.42 -29.73 76.23
C THR A 650 34.70 -31.05 76.01
#